data_AF-A0A351TSR8-F1
#
_entry.id   AF-A0A351TSR8-F1
#
_cell.length_a   1.000
_cell.length_b   1.000
_cell.length_c   1.000
_cell.angle_alpha   90.00
_cell.angle_beta   90.00
_cell.angle_gamma   90.00
#
_symmetry.space_group_name_H-M   'P 1'
#
loop_
_entity.id
_entity.type
_entity.pdbx_description
1 polymer ?
#
loop_
_entity_poly.entity_id
_entity_poly.type
_entity_poly.pdbx_seq_one_letter_code
_entity_poly.pdbx_strand_id
1 'polypeptide(L)'
;MRISANSAFAYVDYVIALKWGSMKREGIVYSCYNRSEIELRSFTANLGLGNAVLYPEDESGSDIVMFPRMDADSYRTRMLRGKEPVCHSVSLSKEVGNRYIVTVSGNRQRDVYNWLMTNFDLPLLEEWVPYLLDAGKDMIRKTETVIYGQAPDWAEGLEAYDVSLTGEALRELVANGLRSGRIRISEHRQESLRFDNMDDYFLKYGASLIDNLEKKLDPLVELKENVDEVAFLEKRFYPQQAAIVNGLIECMRHSSYVFMNEDMGCGKTLQAIGVMEGFFVRKAAERSGKPVKEIYMDSSLVKYRNIIMCPSHLVEKWAEAIRADVPYAKVVVIRGLKELCRLRKKGKERTGREFYILSKETGKLSYTYVPLPSQVKTKNAAVVVCRKCRKPRPVSMPKQCGCGNAEWETEDCGFKATGMVCPECGRLLYGADSEQGAVSPERGPLMPEDFSVQTKANRICRFCGTPLWQPACENVNRTMNFAPVKVRARKQWVKITHWANKARKNKKTVWVHEKWKQEYIEKNDLQEDEITYPKVSGVRKFAPSRYIKKYLKGYFDFAVFDEAHEYKGGGSAQGMAMNDLVKASSRQLALTGTIAGGYANHFFYLLYRLDPAKMKGMGFSYGAEGERKFVMKYGTVSTEYEVGDEQEGSYNSMSRGRQLGSPKCKPGISLRIFTDFLLDKAVFLNLSDMSSFLPPLVEKVECIPIEDDICSEYNSVRERLKKAMYEKDLGKSILGAFLQFSLSYTDKPYGRSDILSPVDGKVVADIPDLSYLVSDGRLLNKEKRLCELVSEEISEDRNVFVYCEYTGVGEANVTHRLLKILSENCGLRKREVEILESSFPSAEEREAWMHERASKGVRVFITNPKCVKTGLDFLFYHKGTMYNFPTIIFYQYGYDLFTMWQASRRHYRLNQVRECRTFYLLSDRTVQLDALEMVASKQVATSAIQGHFSSEGLCAMAQGVDPRIKLAQAVSEKSPEQVMGVKSMFDVLNQWHAGNGEKAEYKKMLTFRELTGEEYIPDENSGRIPMAEGGADLFKYFGFGVSGGESVADAEEEEQDAGCLEVNAADETDEILEEEKESSEDSLFGLFGGQEEITGLFRKGNTDRKKRPSGMKALFSV
;
A
#
# COMPACT_ATOMS: atom_id res chain seq x y z
N MET A 1 -50.24 17.39 20.97
CA MET A 1 -50.50 16.00 21.45
C MET A 1 -49.38 15.54 22.36
N ARG A 2 -49.67 14.69 23.35
CA ARG A 2 -48.66 14.11 24.27
C ARG A 2 -48.58 12.60 24.08
N ILE A 3 -47.39 12.04 24.26
CA ILE A 3 -47.17 10.59 24.27
C ILE A 3 -46.40 10.19 25.53
N SER A 4 -46.74 9.05 26.11
CA SER A 4 -46.04 8.48 27.25
C SER A 4 -45.52 7.07 26.94
N ALA A 5 -44.37 6.72 27.52
CA ALA A 5 -43.88 5.34 27.54
C ALA A 5 -43.31 5.07 28.93
N ASN A 6 -43.88 4.11 29.66
CA ASN A 6 -43.56 3.81 31.07
C ASN A 6 -43.41 5.09 31.93
N SER A 7 -44.44 5.95 31.91
CA SER A 7 -44.52 7.21 32.68
C SER A 7 -43.54 8.31 32.29
N ALA A 8 -42.72 8.14 31.22
CA ALA A 8 -41.93 9.22 30.64
C ALA A 8 -42.73 9.90 29.51
N PHE A 9 -42.81 11.23 29.53
CA PHE A 9 -43.63 12.01 28.60
C PHE A 9 -42.80 12.76 27.55
N ALA A 10 -43.33 12.83 26.34
CA ALA A 10 -42.85 13.70 25.29
C ALA A 10 -44.03 14.34 24.53
N TYR A 11 -43.78 15.44 23.84
CA TYR A 11 -44.74 16.02 22.90
C TYR A 11 -44.49 15.44 21.52
N VAL A 12 -45.58 15.14 20.81
CA VAL A 12 -45.51 14.56 19.47
C VAL A 12 -45.43 15.67 18.45
N ASP A 13 -44.42 15.57 17.59
CA ASP A 13 -44.40 16.29 16.31
C ASP A 13 -45.21 15.47 15.30
N TYR A 14 -44.77 14.23 15.04
CA TYR A 14 -45.57 13.22 14.34
C TYR A 14 -45.21 11.79 14.76
N VAL A 15 -46.19 10.88 14.68
CA VAL A 15 -45.99 9.43 14.79
C VAL A 15 -46.53 8.78 13.53
N ILE A 16 -45.70 8.01 12.84
CA ILE A 16 -46.13 7.17 11.72
C ILE A 16 -46.35 5.77 12.28
N ALA A 17 -47.56 5.24 12.08
CA ALA A 17 -47.95 3.93 12.55
C ALA A 17 -48.56 3.09 11.44
N LEU A 18 -48.32 1.78 11.53
CA LEU A 18 -48.98 0.77 10.73
C LEU A 18 -50.27 0.33 11.42
N LYS A 19 -51.34 0.14 10.64
CA LYS A 19 -52.67 -0.22 11.11
C LYS A 19 -53.12 -1.54 10.48
N TRP A 20 -53.56 -2.47 11.32
CA TRP A 20 -54.19 -3.72 10.91
C TRP A 20 -55.58 -3.83 11.53
N GLY A 21 -56.62 -3.73 10.71
CA GLY A 21 -58.01 -3.73 11.19
C GLY A 21 -58.33 -2.54 12.10
N SER A 22 -59.30 -2.70 13.00
CA SER A 22 -59.81 -1.61 13.85
C SER A 22 -58.97 -1.35 15.11
N MET A 23 -58.30 -2.36 15.68
CA MET A 23 -57.67 -2.26 17.01
C MET A 23 -56.14 -2.34 17.04
N LYS A 24 -55.47 -2.95 16.05
CA LYS A 24 -54.01 -3.15 16.12
C LYS A 24 -53.27 -2.02 15.41
N ARG A 25 -52.43 -1.30 16.16
CA ARG A 25 -51.59 -0.21 15.66
C ARG A 25 -50.15 -0.41 16.15
N GLU A 26 -49.18 -0.24 15.28
CA GLU A 26 -47.76 -0.34 15.62
C GLU A 26 -47.04 0.91 15.12
N GLY A 27 -46.52 1.72 16.03
CA GLY A 27 -45.66 2.84 15.62
C GLY A 27 -44.45 2.29 14.89
N ILE A 28 -44.01 2.96 13.83
CA ILE A 28 -42.75 2.70 13.11
C ILE A 28 -41.80 3.89 13.15
N VAL A 29 -42.33 5.10 13.31
CA VAL A 29 -41.54 6.33 13.50
C VAL A 29 -42.16 7.17 14.62
N TYR A 30 -41.36 7.57 15.60
CA TYR A 30 -41.75 8.55 16.62
C TYR A 30 -40.89 9.81 16.49
N SER A 31 -41.48 10.89 15.98
CA SER A 31 -40.90 12.24 16.02
C SER A 31 -41.47 12.99 17.22
N CYS A 32 -40.64 13.25 18.22
CA CYS A 32 -41.07 13.82 19.49
C CYS A 32 -40.10 14.89 19.97
N TYR A 33 -40.61 15.84 20.76
CA TYR A 33 -39.81 16.90 21.35
C TYR A 33 -40.16 17.16 22.81
N ASN A 34 -39.19 17.70 23.56
CA ASN A 34 -39.37 18.16 24.92
C ASN A 34 -38.35 19.27 25.24
N ARG A 35 -38.67 20.18 26.16
CA ARG A 35 -37.73 21.15 26.73
C ARG A 35 -36.62 20.46 27.52
N SER A 36 -36.96 19.38 28.25
CA SER A 36 -36.01 18.58 29.01
C SER A 36 -35.40 17.49 28.14
N GLU A 37 -34.08 17.56 27.92
CA GLU A 37 -33.35 16.48 27.23
C GLU A 37 -33.46 15.17 28.01
N ILE A 38 -33.47 15.24 29.35
CA ILE A 38 -33.54 14.06 30.22
C ILE A 38 -34.87 13.34 30.02
N GLU A 39 -35.99 14.06 30.01
CA GLU A 39 -37.32 13.46 29.80
C GLU A 39 -37.45 12.84 28.41
N LEU A 40 -36.95 13.51 27.37
CA LEU A 40 -36.96 12.96 26.01
C LEU A 40 -36.09 11.70 25.88
N ARG A 41 -34.94 11.67 26.57
CA ARG A 41 -34.08 10.49 26.64
C ARG A 41 -34.78 9.34 27.37
N SER A 42 -35.47 9.63 28.47
CA SER A 42 -36.24 8.64 29.21
C SER A 42 -37.38 8.07 28.36
N PHE A 43 -38.13 8.93 27.65
CA PHE A 43 -39.19 8.48 26.73
C PHE A 43 -38.66 7.54 25.65
N THR A 44 -37.64 7.98 24.90
CA THR A 44 -37.07 7.19 23.80
C THR A 44 -36.42 5.88 24.28
N ALA A 45 -35.84 5.84 25.49
CA ALA A 45 -35.35 4.58 26.09
C ALA A 45 -36.50 3.63 26.49
N ASN A 46 -37.65 4.18 26.88
CA ASN A 46 -38.81 3.39 27.31
C ASN A 46 -39.63 2.82 26.15
N LEU A 47 -39.43 3.28 24.91
CA LEU A 47 -40.11 2.72 23.72
C LEU A 47 -39.86 1.21 23.57
N GLY A 48 -38.67 0.71 23.94
CA GLY A 48 -38.35 -0.72 23.92
C GLY A 48 -38.77 -1.50 25.17
N LEU A 49 -39.19 -0.82 26.23
CA LEU A 49 -39.48 -1.43 27.54
C LEU A 49 -40.98 -1.56 27.84
N GLY A 50 -41.84 -0.81 27.14
CA GLY A 50 -43.28 -0.83 27.37
C GLY A 50 -44.07 -0.24 26.21
N ASN A 51 -45.40 -0.27 26.33
CA ASN A 51 -46.28 0.29 25.32
C ASN A 51 -46.22 1.82 25.36
N ALA A 52 -46.20 2.44 24.18
CA ALA A 52 -46.32 3.88 24.05
C ALA A 52 -47.80 4.26 23.96
N VAL A 53 -48.22 5.24 24.75
CA VAL A 53 -49.62 5.67 24.88
C VAL A 53 -49.72 7.12 24.42
N LEU A 54 -50.42 7.35 23.31
CA LEU A 54 -50.67 8.66 22.75
C LEU A 54 -51.99 9.22 23.28
N TYR A 55 -51.91 10.45 23.78
CA TYR A 55 -53.03 11.26 24.28
C TYR A 55 -53.29 12.38 23.25
N PRO A 56 -54.36 12.28 22.46
CA PRO A 56 -54.80 13.36 21.58
C PRO A 56 -55.21 14.60 22.39
N GLU A 57 -55.20 15.78 21.78
CA GLU A 57 -55.48 17.06 22.46
C GLU A 57 -56.95 17.53 22.36
N ASP A 58 -57.85 16.74 21.77
CA ASP A 58 -59.25 17.13 21.59
C ASP A 58 -60.12 16.80 22.81
N GLU A 59 -60.88 17.80 23.29
CA GLU A 59 -61.83 17.71 24.43
C GLU A 59 -63.08 16.84 24.14
N SER A 60 -63.15 16.19 22.98
CA SER A 60 -64.33 15.44 22.48
C SER A 60 -64.20 13.91 22.54
N GLY A 61 -63.40 13.37 23.47
CA GLY A 61 -63.42 11.94 23.78
C GLY A 61 -62.79 11.03 22.74
N SER A 62 -61.76 11.49 22.02
CA SER A 62 -60.96 10.64 21.14
C SER A 62 -60.24 9.53 21.93
N ASP A 63 -60.41 8.28 21.50
CA ASP A 63 -59.80 7.10 22.15
C ASP A 63 -58.27 7.23 22.27
N ILE A 64 -57.77 6.89 23.45
CA ILE A 64 -56.33 6.77 23.72
C ILE A 64 -55.73 5.73 22.77
N VAL A 65 -54.65 6.08 22.08
CA VAL A 65 -54.00 5.18 21.14
C VAL A 65 -52.80 4.51 21.80
N MET A 66 -52.83 3.19 21.87
CA MET A 66 -51.72 2.40 22.41
C MET A 66 -50.93 1.77 21.26
N PHE A 67 -49.61 1.94 21.31
CA PHE A 67 -48.66 1.30 20.44
C PHE A 67 -47.85 0.26 21.25
N PRO A 68 -47.68 -0.97 20.75
CA PRO A 68 -46.80 -1.97 21.35
C PRO A 68 -45.36 -1.45 21.51
N ARG A 69 -44.62 -2.09 22.41
CA ARG A 69 -43.17 -1.86 22.54
C ARG A 69 -42.47 -2.01 21.19
N MET A 70 -41.49 -1.14 20.94
CA MET A 70 -40.70 -1.09 19.71
C MET A 70 -39.22 -1.02 20.06
N ASP A 71 -38.40 -1.89 19.44
CA ASP A 71 -36.95 -1.68 19.45
C ASP A 71 -36.57 -0.66 18.36
N ALA A 72 -35.93 0.44 18.77
CA ALA A 72 -35.81 1.64 17.96
C ALA A 72 -34.41 2.22 17.98
N ASP A 73 -33.94 2.69 16.81
CA ASP A 73 -32.78 3.56 16.71
C ASP A 73 -33.23 5.02 16.88
N SER A 74 -32.76 5.66 17.95
CA SER A 74 -33.17 7.01 18.35
C SER A 74 -32.10 8.04 18.07
N TYR A 75 -32.40 9.00 17.20
CA TYR A 75 -31.57 10.14 16.85
C TYR A 75 -32.07 11.37 17.58
N ARG A 76 -31.17 12.19 18.15
CA ARG A 76 -31.54 13.35 18.97
C ARG A 76 -30.72 14.57 18.56
N THR A 77 -31.39 15.72 18.50
CA THR A 77 -30.76 17.01 18.25
C THR A 77 -31.34 18.08 19.16
N ARG A 78 -30.53 19.07 19.51
CA ARG A 78 -30.99 20.23 20.29
C ARG A 78 -31.17 21.40 19.33
N MET A 79 -32.40 21.87 19.22
CA MET A 79 -32.78 23.03 18.42
C MET A 79 -32.94 24.25 19.33
N LEU A 80 -32.61 25.44 18.83
CA LEU A 80 -32.79 26.69 19.54
C LEU A 80 -33.93 27.46 18.89
N ARG A 81 -35.07 27.60 19.58
CA ARG A 81 -36.15 28.50 19.16
C ARG A 81 -36.04 29.79 19.98
N GLY A 82 -35.28 30.76 19.46
CA GLY A 82 -34.96 31.99 20.18
C GLY A 82 -33.88 31.80 21.26
N LYS A 83 -34.23 31.93 22.54
CA LYS A 83 -33.35 31.67 23.71
C LYS A 83 -33.67 30.35 24.41
N GLU A 84 -34.79 29.70 24.08
CA GLU A 84 -35.21 28.44 24.70
C GLU A 84 -34.65 27.25 23.91
N PRO A 85 -33.93 26.32 24.56
CA PRO A 85 -33.54 25.06 23.94
C PRO A 85 -34.73 24.10 23.91
N VAL A 86 -35.04 23.56 22.73
CA VAL A 86 -35.98 22.46 22.53
C VAL A 86 -35.19 21.26 22.04
N CYS A 87 -35.29 20.14 22.74
CA CYS A 87 -34.68 18.89 22.29
C CYS A 87 -35.69 18.15 21.43
N HIS A 88 -35.24 17.71 20.25
CA HIS A 88 -36.03 16.95 19.30
C HIS A 88 -35.41 15.57 19.14
N SER A 89 -36.24 14.54 19.03
CA SER A 89 -35.82 13.15 18.82
C SER A 89 -36.67 12.49 17.76
N VAL A 90 -36.03 11.72 16.88
CA VAL A 90 -36.68 10.83 15.94
C VAL A 90 -36.26 9.41 16.28
N SER A 91 -37.22 8.54 16.55
CA SER A 91 -37.00 7.12 16.84
C SER A 91 -37.59 6.28 15.72
N LEU A 92 -36.77 5.46 15.07
CA LEU A 92 -37.14 4.61 13.94
C LEU A 92 -37.11 3.14 14.37
N SER A 93 -38.16 2.38 14.06
CA SER A 93 -38.19 0.93 14.32
C SER A 93 -37.07 0.22 13.58
N LYS A 94 -36.39 -0.70 14.26
CA LYS A 94 -35.42 -1.60 13.60
C LYS A 94 -36.06 -2.61 12.68
N GLU A 95 -37.38 -2.78 12.74
CA GLU A 95 -38.15 -3.60 11.81
C GLU A 95 -38.28 -2.93 10.43
N VAL A 96 -38.08 -1.61 10.33
CA VAL A 96 -38.06 -0.90 9.04
C VAL A 96 -36.77 -1.27 8.29
N GLY A 97 -36.92 -1.85 7.10
CA GLY A 97 -35.82 -2.41 6.32
C GLY A 97 -35.54 -3.89 6.58
N ASN A 98 -36.08 -4.48 7.66
CA ASN A 98 -35.96 -5.92 7.96
C ASN A 98 -37.26 -6.68 7.72
N ARG A 99 -38.38 -6.14 8.18
CA ARG A 99 -39.72 -6.73 8.02
C ARG A 99 -40.67 -5.80 7.27
N TYR A 100 -40.58 -4.50 7.56
CA TYR A 100 -41.41 -3.50 6.92
C TYR A 100 -40.64 -2.78 5.81
N ILE A 101 -41.22 -2.74 4.61
CA ILE A 101 -40.76 -1.88 3.52
C ILE A 101 -41.62 -0.62 3.54
N VAL A 102 -41.00 0.53 3.74
CA VAL A 102 -41.67 1.84 3.68
C VAL A 102 -41.18 2.56 2.44
N THR A 103 -42.10 2.91 1.54
CA THR A 103 -41.80 3.47 0.21
C THR A 103 -42.86 4.51 -0.18
N VAL A 104 -42.70 5.11 -1.35
CA VAL A 104 -43.68 5.99 -2.00
C VAL A 104 -44.07 5.41 -3.35
N SER A 105 -45.28 5.70 -3.83
CA SER A 105 -45.85 5.08 -5.04
C SER A 105 -44.92 5.11 -6.27
N GLY A 106 -44.14 6.18 -6.44
CA GLY A 106 -43.19 6.33 -7.56
C GLY A 106 -41.94 5.44 -7.49
N ASN A 107 -41.52 5.01 -6.30
CA ASN A 107 -40.29 4.23 -6.08
C ASN A 107 -40.55 2.77 -5.67
N ARG A 108 -41.81 2.36 -5.57
CA ARG A 108 -42.24 1.05 -5.05
C ARG A 108 -41.46 -0.14 -5.62
N GLN A 109 -41.33 -0.23 -6.94
CA GLN A 109 -40.65 -1.37 -7.59
C GLN A 109 -39.17 -1.43 -7.20
N ARG A 110 -38.49 -0.29 -7.29
CA ARG A 110 -37.07 -0.15 -6.99
C ARG A 110 -36.76 -0.44 -5.52
N ASP A 111 -37.58 0.05 -4.60
CA ASP A 111 -37.38 -0.13 -3.16
C ASP A 111 -37.59 -1.60 -2.75
N VAL A 112 -38.60 -2.26 -3.31
CA VAL A 112 -38.83 -3.71 -3.10
C VAL A 112 -37.67 -4.52 -3.69
N TYR A 113 -37.18 -4.18 -4.88
CA TYR A 113 -36.01 -4.81 -5.48
C TYR A 113 -34.79 -4.73 -4.56
N ASN A 114 -34.44 -3.53 -4.13
CA ASN A 114 -33.29 -3.28 -3.25
C ASN A 114 -33.42 -4.05 -1.93
N TRP A 115 -34.63 -4.10 -1.37
CA TRP A 115 -34.88 -4.85 -0.15
C TRP A 115 -34.66 -6.36 -0.34
N LEU A 116 -35.15 -6.94 -1.44
CA LEU A 116 -34.95 -8.36 -1.75
C LEU A 116 -33.46 -8.69 -1.95
N MET A 117 -32.73 -7.87 -2.69
CA MET A 117 -31.29 -8.06 -2.94
C MET A 117 -30.41 -7.84 -1.70
N THR A 118 -30.90 -7.07 -0.71
CA THR A 118 -30.18 -6.85 0.55
C THR A 118 -30.39 -8.01 1.54
N ASN A 119 -31.59 -8.61 1.54
CA ASN A 119 -31.97 -9.64 2.51
C ASN A 119 -31.80 -11.08 1.99
N PHE A 120 -31.68 -11.31 0.68
CA PHE A 120 -31.54 -12.64 0.08
C PHE A 120 -30.41 -12.72 -0.94
N ASP A 121 -29.77 -13.90 -1.02
CA ASP A 121 -28.65 -14.17 -1.95
C ASP A 121 -29.10 -14.63 -3.35
N LEU A 122 -30.40 -14.61 -3.66
CA LEU A 122 -30.91 -15.03 -4.96
C LEU A 122 -30.79 -13.87 -5.97
N PRO A 123 -30.11 -14.04 -7.12
CA PRO A 123 -30.02 -12.97 -8.11
C PRO A 123 -31.38 -12.78 -8.80
N LEU A 124 -31.94 -11.57 -8.66
CA LEU A 124 -33.21 -11.17 -9.26
C LEU A 124 -33.00 -10.06 -10.29
N LEU A 125 -33.85 -10.03 -11.32
CA LEU A 125 -33.98 -8.89 -12.23
C LEU A 125 -35.03 -7.92 -11.70
N GLU A 126 -34.80 -6.61 -11.85
CA GLU A 126 -35.74 -5.56 -11.41
C GLU A 126 -37.11 -5.71 -12.07
N GLU A 127 -37.13 -6.14 -13.34
CA GLU A 127 -38.34 -6.41 -14.12
C GLU A 127 -39.22 -7.54 -13.55
N TRP A 128 -38.69 -8.38 -12.65
CA TRP A 128 -39.46 -9.47 -12.04
C TRP A 128 -40.28 -9.01 -10.83
N VAL A 129 -40.00 -7.83 -10.28
CA VAL A 129 -40.68 -7.30 -9.09
C VAL A 129 -42.21 -7.21 -9.24
N PRO A 130 -42.79 -6.77 -10.38
CA PRO A 130 -44.23 -6.76 -10.56
C PRO A 130 -44.86 -8.15 -10.39
N TYR A 131 -44.22 -9.19 -10.96
CA TYR A 131 -44.67 -10.56 -10.80
C TYR A 131 -44.51 -11.03 -9.35
N LEU A 132 -43.38 -10.73 -8.71
CA LEU A 132 -43.14 -11.13 -7.32
C LEU A 132 -44.11 -10.46 -6.33
N LEU A 133 -44.52 -9.22 -6.58
CA LEU A 133 -45.54 -8.52 -5.78
C LEU A 133 -46.94 -9.13 -5.99
N ASP A 134 -47.25 -9.58 -7.20
CA ASP A 134 -48.55 -10.19 -7.52
C ASP A 134 -48.63 -11.63 -7.00
N ALA A 135 -47.65 -12.48 -7.35
CA ALA A 135 -47.59 -13.87 -6.93
C ALA A 135 -47.27 -14.02 -5.43
N GLY A 136 -46.54 -13.08 -4.85
CA GLY A 136 -46.18 -13.04 -3.44
C GLY A 136 -47.09 -12.17 -2.59
N LYS A 137 -48.29 -11.79 -3.06
CA LYS A 137 -49.20 -10.85 -2.38
C LYS A 137 -49.58 -11.27 -0.96
N ASP A 138 -49.61 -12.58 -0.70
CA ASP A 138 -49.88 -13.14 0.63
C ASP A 138 -48.69 -13.05 1.58
N MET A 139 -47.47 -12.85 1.06
CA MET A 139 -46.22 -12.74 1.81
C MET A 139 -45.66 -11.31 1.85
N ILE A 140 -46.02 -10.45 0.88
CA ILE A 140 -45.68 -9.03 0.79
C ILE A 140 -46.99 -8.24 0.82
N ARG A 141 -47.51 -8.00 2.03
CA ARG A 141 -48.85 -7.43 2.23
C ARG A 141 -48.79 -5.92 2.39
N LYS A 142 -49.53 -5.20 1.56
CA LYS A 142 -49.73 -3.75 1.74
C LYS A 142 -50.48 -3.52 3.06
N THR A 143 -49.94 -2.63 3.90
CA THR A 143 -50.48 -2.27 5.21
C THR A 143 -50.88 -0.79 5.21
N GLU A 144 -51.99 -0.47 5.89
CA GLU A 144 -52.43 0.92 6.03
C GLU A 144 -51.47 1.71 6.93
N THR A 145 -51.05 2.89 6.48
CA THR A 145 -50.24 3.84 7.26
C THR A 145 -51.12 4.96 7.81
N VAL A 146 -50.99 5.26 9.10
CA VAL A 146 -51.67 6.35 9.79
C VAL A 146 -50.64 7.28 10.40
N ILE A 147 -50.80 8.59 10.22
CA ILE A 147 -49.93 9.61 10.79
C ILE A 147 -50.70 10.36 11.87
N TYR A 148 -50.15 10.39 13.08
CA TYR A 148 -50.65 11.19 14.19
C TYR A 148 -49.79 12.43 14.35
N GLY A 149 -50.38 13.60 14.61
CA GLY A 149 -49.65 14.88 14.73
C GLY A 149 -49.55 15.62 13.39
N GLN A 150 -48.54 16.48 13.25
CA GLN A 150 -48.33 17.27 12.04
C GLN A 150 -47.65 16.41 10.97
N ALA A 151 -48.42 15.98 9.97
CA ALA A 151 -47.88 15.20 8.87
C ALA A 151 -46.76 15.97 8.15
N PRO A 152 -45.55 15.41 8.01
CA PRO A 152 -44.48 16.07 7.30
C PRO A 152 -44.69 15.97 5.79
N ASP A 153 -44.21 16.97 5.03
CA ASP A 153 -44.42 17.08 3.57
C ASP A 153 -43.97 15.82 2.80
N TRP A 154 -42.91 15.15 3.24
CA TRP A 154 -42.39 13.94 2.61
C TRP A 154 -43.22 12.68 2.86
N ALA A 155 -44.14 12.69 3.83
CA ALA A 155 -44.98 11.54 4.14
C ALA A 155 -46.26 11.50 3.28
N GLU A 156 -46.45 12.46 2.37
CA GLU A 156 -47.51 12.43 1.38
C GLU A 156 -47.30 11.26 0.40
N GLY A 157 -48.29 10.38 0.28
CA GLY A 157 -48.20 9.19 -0.60
C GLY A 157 -47.35 8.04 -0.07
N LEU A 158 -47.07 8.01 1.24
CA LEU A 158 -46.35 6.92 1.91
C LEU A 158 -47.12 5.59 1.82
N GLU A 159 -46.42 4.52 1.46
CA GLU A 159 -46.91 3.15 1.44
C GLU A 159 -46.04 2.28 2.34
N ALA A 160 -46.65 1.32 3.04
CA ALA A 160 -45.92 0.33 3.82
C ALA A 160 -46.33 -1.09 3.45
N TYR A 161 -45.35 -1.99 3.44
CA TYR A 161 -45.55 -3.42 3.19
C TYR A 161 -44.99 -4.23 4.36
N ASP A 162 -45.78 -5.17 4.87
CA ASP A 162 -45.35 -6.19 5.83
C ASP A 162 -44.87 -7.41 5.05
N VAL A 163 -43.61 -7.77 5.25
CA VAL A 163 -42.96 -8.86 4.53
C VAL A 163 -42.68 -10.03 5.46
N SER A 164 -43.30 -11.16 5.17
CA SER A 164 -43.06 -12.45 5.83
C SER A 164 -42.38 -13.46 4.91
N LEU A 165 -41.70 -12.98 3.87
CA LEU A 165 -41.08 -13.80 2.84
C LEU A 165 -39.83 -14.52 3.36
N THR A 166 -39.70 -15.82 3.06
CA THR A 166 -38.50 -16.61 3.36
C THR A 166 -37.68 -16.86 2.09
N GLY A 167 -36.39 -17.22 2.25
CA GLY A 167 -35.52 -17.49 1.10
C GLY A 167 -35.98 -18.70 0.25
N GLU A 168 -36.60 -19.70 0.89
CA GLU A 168 -37.20 -20.85 0.20
C GLU A 168 -38.45 -20.43 -0.60
N ALA A 169 -39.34 -19.66 0.02
CA ALA A 169 -40.54 -19.16 -0.66
C ALA A 169 -40.20 -18.25 -1.84
N LEU A 170 -39.18 -17.40 -1.72
CA LEU A 170 -38.69 -16.57 -2.82
C LEU A 170 -38.16 -17.43 -3.99
N ARG A 171 -37.38 -18.48 -3.71
CA ARG A 171 -36.91 -19.41 -4.75
C ARG A 171 -38.08 -20.10 -5.45
N GLU A 172 -39.09 -20.52 -4.70
CA GLU A 172 -40.27 -21.17 -5.25
C GLU A 172 -41.09 -20.22 -6.15
N LEU A 173 -41.32 -18.98 -5.71
CA LEU A 173 -41.96 -17.94 -6.53
C LEU A 173 -41.23 -17.72 -7.85
N VAL A 174 -39.90 -17.57 -7.80
CA VAL A 174 -39.09 -17.38 -9.01
C VAL A 174 -39.13 -18.63 -9.89
N ALA A 175 -39.01 -19.83 -9.32
CA ALA A 175 -39.06 -21.08 -10.08
C ALA A 175 -40.41 -21.26 -10.78
N ASN A 176 -41.53 -20.95 -10.10
CA ASN A 176 -42.87 -21.01 -10.68
C ASN A 176 -43.07 -19.93 -11.76
N GLY A 177 -42.53 -18.73 -11.55
CA GLY A 177 -42.55 -17.66 -12.53
C GLY A 177 -41.80 -18.01 -13.82
N LEU A 178 -40.63 -18.64 -13.68
CA LEU A 178 -39.82 -19.12 -14.81
C LEU A 178 -40.50 -20.30 -15.52
N ARG A 179 -41.04 -21.28 -14.78
CA ARG A 179 -41.77 -22.43 -15.35
C ARG A 179 -43.04 -22.02 -16.09
N SER A 180 -43.77 -21.04 -15.55
CA SER A 180 -44.99 -20.51 -16.17
C SER A 180 -44.71 -19.50 -17.29
N GLY A 181 -43.46 -19.10 -17.50
CA GLY A 181 -43.03 -18.14 -18.52
C GLY A 181 -43.49 -16.70 -18.28
N ARG A 182 -44.00 -16.39 -17.08
CA ARG A 182 -44.42 -15.04 -16.65
C ARG A 182 -43.25 -14.12 -16.34
N ILE A 183 -42.13 -14.71 -15.91
CA ILE A 183 -40.83 -14.05 -15.86
C ILE A 183 -39.84 -14.85 -16.71
N ARG A 184 -38.87 -14.17 -17.31
CA ARG A 184 -37.90 -14.76 -18.24
C ARG A 184 -36.54 -14.13 -18.00
N ILE A 185 -35.48 -14.90 -18.23
CA ILE A 185 -34.09 -14.39 -18.23
C ILE A 185 -33.73 -13.86 -19.62
N SER A 186 -34.28 -14.46 -20.67
CA SER A 186 -34.10 -14.09 -22.08
C SER A 186 -35.36 -14.41 -22.87
N GLU A 187 -35.61 -13.68 -23.95
CA GLU A 187 -36.70 -13.96 -24.90
C GLU A 187 -36.47 -15.27 -25.67
N HIS A 188 -35.20 -15.68 -25.81
CA HIS A 188 -34.82 -16.91 -26.51
C HIS A 188 -34.66 -18.08 -25.53
N ARG A 189 -35.11 -19.26 -25.96
CA ARG A 189 -34.96 -20.51 -25.20
C ARG A 189 -33.46 -20.80 -24.98
N GLN A 190 -33.04 -20.85 -23.71
CA GLN A 190 -31.65 -21.11 -23.33
C GLN A 190 -31.40 -22.62 -23.20
N GLU A 191 -30.21 -23.05 -23.61
CA GLU A 191 -29.73 -24.41 -23.35
C GLU A 191 -29.09 -24.50 -21.97
N SER A 192 -29.15 -25.69 -21.35
CA SER A 192 -28.53 -25.93 -20.06
C SER A 192 -27.01 -25.95 -20.19
N LEU A 193 -26.32 -25.12 -19.41
CA LEU A 193 -24.87 -25.12 -19.29
C LEU A 193 -24.40 -26.48 -18.70
N ARG A 194 -23.38 -27.09 -19.30
CA ARG A 194 -22.83 -28.39 -18.87
C ARG A 194 -21.40 -28.23 -18.39
N PHE A 195 -21.21 -28.27 -17.08
CA PHE A 195 -19.91 -28.19 -16.43
C PHE A 195 -19.88 -28.98 -15.12
N ASP A 196 -18.71 -29.51 -14.76
CA ASP A 196 -18.54 -30.32 -13.54
C ASP A 196 -18.11 -29.46 -12.34
N ASN A 197 -17.34 -28.40 -12.58
CA ASN A 197 -16.86 -27.47 -11.57
C ASN A 197 -16.64 -26.07 -12.19
N MET A 198 -16.28 -25.08 -11.37
CA MET A 198 -16.06 -23.70 -11.83
C MET A 198 -14.92 -23.59 -12.85
N ASP A 199 -13.89 -24.43 -12.74
CA ASP A 199 -12.74 -24.43 -13.64
C ASP A 199 -13.18 -24.86 -15.05
N ASP A 200 -13.96 -25.94 -15.14
CA ASP A 200 -14.56 -26.45 -16.38
C ASP A 200 -15.56 -25.46 -17.00
N TYR A 201 -16.29 -24.72 -16.16
CA TYR A 201 -17.17 -23.64 -16.62
C TYR A 201 -16.40 -22.52 -17.32
N PHE A 202 -15.33 -21.99 -16.69
CA PHE A 202 -14.53 -20.93 -17.29
C PHE A 202 -13.79 -21.39 -18.54
N LEU A 203 -13.36 -22.64 -18.57
CA LEU A 203 -12.68 -23.20 -19.73
C LEU A 203 -13.62 -23.30 -20.95
N LYS A 204 -14.87 -23.72 -20.75
CA LYS A 204 -15.87 -23.88 -21.83
C LYS A 204 -16.57 -22.57 -22.24
N TYR A 205 -16.90 -21.71 -21.29
CA TYR A 205 -17.78 -20.56 -21.52
C TYR A 205 -17.10 -19.20 -21.32
N GLY A 206 -15.82 -19.17 -20.92
CA GLY A 206 -15.06 -17.93 -20.64
C GLY A 206 -15.04 -16.92 -21.78
N ALA A 207 -14.82 -17.37 -23.03
CA ALA A 207 -14.79 -16.48 -24.20
C ALA A 207 -16.13 -15.75 -24.39
N SER A 208 -17.25 -16.45 -24.26
CA SER A 208 -18.58 -15.84 -24.40
C SER A 208 -18.91 -14.81 -23.32
N LEU A 209 -18.32 -14.94 -22.13
CA LEU A 209 -18.48 -13.97 -21.04
C LEU A 209 -17.76 -12.66 -21.35
N ILE A 210 -16.57 -12.75 -21.96
CA ILE A 210 -15.75 -11.59 -22.33
C ILE A 210 -16.48 -10.79 -23.43
N ASP A 211 -16.92 -11.45 -24.50
CA ASP A 211 -17.66 -10.80 -25.60
C ASP A 211 -18.92 -10.06 -25.13
N ASN A 212 -19.65 -10.65 -24.16
CA ASN A 212 -20.84 -10.03 -23.59
C ASN A 212 -20.51 -8.85 -22.67
N LEU A 213 -19.34 -8.87 -22.03
CA LEU A 213 -18.86 -7.78 -21.19
C LEU A 213 -18.46 -6.59 -22.06
N GLU A 214 -17.72 -6.81 -23.15
CA GLU A 214 -17.33 -5.76 -24.11
C GLU A 214 -18.53 -5.01 -24.69
N LYS A 215 -19.60 -5.74 -25.06
CA LYS A 215 -20.83 -5.14 -25.59
C LYS A 215 -21.61 -4.27 -24.60
N LYS A 216 -21.32 -4.36 -23.31
CA LYS A 216 -22.02 -3.61 -22.24
C LYS A 216 -21.23 -2.40 -21.75
N LEU A 217 -20.03 -2.16 -22.27
CA LEU A 217 -19.16 -1.08 -21.82
C LEU A 217 -19.17 0.07 -22.82
N ASP A 218 -19.59 1.24 -22.35
CA ASP A 218 -19.45 2.49 -23.09
C ASP A 218 -18.10 3.15 -22.71
N PRO A 219 -17.14 3.31 -23.64
CA PRO A 219 -15.85 3.91 -23.35
C PRO A 219 -15.97 5.42 -23.11
N LEU A 220 -15.25 5.95 -22.11
CA LEU A 220 -15.20 7.40 -21.84
C LEU A 220 -14.54 8.19 -22.97
N VAL A 221 -13.58 7.58 -23.67
CA VAL A 221 -12.83 8.17 -24.77
C VAL A 221 -12.59 7.06 -25.80
N GLU A 222 -12.85 7.34 -27.08
CA GLU A 222 -12.48 6.44 -28.17
C GLU A 222 -10.96 6.31 -28.27
N LEU A 223 -10.48 5.17 -28.77
CA LEU A 223 -9.05 4.92 -28.93
C LEU A 223 -8.46 5.90 -29.95
N LYS A 224 -7.61 6.81 -29.47
CA LYS A 224 -6.88 7.77 -30.30
C LYS A 224 -5.41 7.40 -30.38
N GLU A 225 -4.86 7.45 -31.59
CA GLU A 225 -3.44 7.13 -31.85
C GLU A 225 -2.47 8.25 -31.44
N ASN A 226 -2.98 9.42 -31.06
CA ASN A 226 -2.17 10.60 -30.69
C ASN A 226 -2.78 11.34 -29.49
N VAL A 227 -1.93 12.09 -28.78
CA VAL A 227 -2.33 13.00 -27.69
C VAL A 227 -2.08 14.43 -28.15
N ASP A 228 -3.15 15.17 -28.42
CA ASP A 228 -3.04 16.52 -29.01
C ASP A 228 -2.53 17.56 -27.98
N GLU A 229 -2.69 17.29 -26.68
CA GLU A 229 -2.35 18.20 -25.59
C GLU A 229 -0.91 18.03 -25.07
N VAL A 230 -0.14 17.08 -25.61
CA VAL A 230 1.22 16.79 -25.17
C VAL A 230 2.23 17.03 -26.29
N ALA A 231 3.25 17.84 -26.01
CA ALA A 231 4.37 18.06 -26.90
C ALA A 231 5.69 17.94 -26.11
N PHE A 232 6.30 16.77 -26.15
CA PHE A 232 7.61 16.55 -25.54
C PHE A 232 8.73 17.09 -26.41
N LEU A 233 9.91 17.33 -25.81
CA LEU A 233 11.07 17.83 -26.52
C LEU A 233 11.53 16.89 -27.64
N GLU A 234 11.75 15.60 -27.34
CA GLU A 234 12.24 14.61 -28.32
C GLU A 234 11.33 13.38 -28.46
N LYS A 235 10.80 12.86 -27.35
CA LYS A 235 10.08 11.59 -27.33
C LYS A 235 8.66 11.69 -27.88
N ARG A 236 8.13 10.55 -28.32
CA ARG A 236 6.75 10.40 -28.81
C ARG A 236 6.10 9.19 -28.19
N PHE A 237 4.78 9.25 -28.05
CA PHE A 237 4.00 8.08 -27.70
C PHE A 237 3.85 7.16 -28.92
N TYR A 238 3.79 5.87 -28.64
CA TYR A 238 3.20 4.89 -29.55
C TYR A 238 1.66 4.97 -29.46
N PRO A 239 0.92 4.49 -30.46
CA PRO A 239 -0.54 4.60 -30.51
C PRO A 239 -1.26 4.09 -29.26
N GLN A 240 -0.85 2.93 -28.73
CA GLN A 240 -1.44 2.33 -27.52
C GLN A 240 -1.16 3.16 -26.28
N GLN A 241 0.05 3.72 -26.15
CA GLN A 241 0.39 4.64 -25.07
C GLN A 241 -0.44 5.94 -25.16
N ALA A 242 -0.62 6.46 -26.37
CA ALA A 242 -1.42 7.65 -26.61
C ALA A 242 -2.90 7.43 -26.24
N ALA A 243 -3.47 6.29 -26.61
CA ALA A 243 -4.84 5.93 -26.26
C ALA A 243 -5.04 5.87 -24.74
N ILE A 244 -4.08 5.25 -24.02
CA ILE A 244 -4.10 5.18 -22.56
C ILE A 244 -3.99 6.57 -21.94
N VAL A 245 -3.03 7.39 -22.38
CA VAL A 245 -2.84 8.75 -21.85
C VAL A 245 -4.11 9.60 -22.05
N ASN A 246 -4.77 9.53 -23.21
CA ASN A 246 -6.04 10.20 -23.45
C ASN A 246 -7.13 9.75 -22.47
N GLY A 247 -7.30 8.43 -22.28
CA GLY A 247 -8.27 7.87 -21.33
C GLY A 247 -7.97 8.28 -19.88
N LEU A 248 -6.69 8.31 -19.49
CA LEU A 248 -6.25 8.72 -18.16
C LEU A 248 -6.48 10.22 -17.91
N ILE A 249 -6.20 11.09 -18.90
CA ILE A 249 -6.48 12.52 -18.80
C ILE A 249 -7.96 12.77 -18.51
N GLU A 250 -8.85 12.09 -19.24
CA GLU A 250 -10.30 12.21 -19.03
C GLU A 250 -10.73 11.59 -17.69
N CYS A 251 -10.23 10.41 -17.33
CA CYS A 251 -10.52 9.76 -16.04
C CYS A 251 -10.18 10.68 -14.86
N MET A 252 -9.05 11.40 -14.90
CA MET A 252 -8.61 12.30 -13.84
C MET A 252 -9.43 13.59 -13.71
N ARG A 253 -10.38 13.86 -14.64
CA ARG A 253 -11.39 14.92 -14.48
C ARG A 253 -12.53 14.47 -13.57
N HIS A 254 -12.87 13.18 -13.59
CA HIS A 254 -14.00 12.58 -12.85
C HIS A 254 -13.57 11.81 -11.59
N SER A 255 -12.32 11.37 -11.54
CA SER A 255 -11.73 10.59 -10.44
C SER A 255 -10.56 11.33 -9.78
N SER A 256 -10.35 11.06 -8.48
CA SER A 256 -9.15 11.51 -7.77
C SER A 256 -7.97 10.55 -7.95
N TYR A 257 -8.19 9.30 -8.36
CA TYR A 257 -7.12 8.31 -8.49
C TYR A 257 -7.31 7.39 -9.69
N VAL A 258 -6.21 6.82 -10.17
CA VAL A 258 -6.19 5.78 -11.20
C VAL A 258 -4.97 4.88 -11.03
N PHE A 259 -5.13 3.61 -11.40
CA PHE A 259 -4.07 2.62 -11.46
C PHE A 259 -3.55 2.50 -12.89
N MET A 260 -2.25 2.61 -13.05
CA MET A 260 -1.55 2.26 -14.29
C MET A 260 -0.83 0.94 -14.04
N ASN A 261 -1.48 -0.16 -14.41
CA ASN A 261 -0.98 -1.50 -14.21
C ASN A 261 -0.43 -2.03 -15.54
N GLU A 262 0.79 -1.64 -15.85
CA GLU A 262 1.40 -1.87 -17.15
C GLU A 262 2.70 -2.64 -16.99
N ASP A 263 3.05 -3.46 -17.97
CA ASP A 263 4.31 -4.19 -17.99
C ASP A 263 5.53 -3.27 -17.90
N MET A 264 6.62 -3.82 -17.38
CA MET A 264 7.90 -3.13 -17.40
C MET A 264 8.37 -2.95 -18.84
N GLY A 265 8.84 -1.74 -19.18
CA GLY A 265 9.25 -1.41 -20.54
C GLY A 265 8.17 -0.71 -21.38
N CYS A 266 6.89 -0.74 -20.98
CA CYS A 266 5.78 -0.07 -21.70
C CYS A 266 5.77 1.46 -21.61
N GLY A 267 6.75 2.09 -20.96
CA GLY A 267 6.85 3.55 -20.89
C GLY A 267 5.99 4.23 -19.81
N LYS A 268 5.61 3.53 -18.73
CA LYS A 268 4.85 4.06 -17.57
C LYS A 268 5.28 5.45 -17.11
N THR A 269 6.59 5.68 -16.97
CA THR A 269 7.16 6.97 -16.57
C THR A 269 6.79 8.08 -17.54
N LEU A 270 6.99 7.85 -18.84
CA LEU A 270 6.65 8.82 -19.89
C LEU A 270 5.15 9.07 -19.96
N GLN A 271 4.33 8.01 -19.87
CA GLN A 271 2.88 8.12 -19.87
C GLN A 271 2.38 8.91 -18.66
N ALA A 272 2.90 8.66 -17.45
CA ALA A 272 2.53 9.42 -16.25
C ALA A 272 2.90 10.91 -16.38
N ILE A 273 4.06 11.24 -16.96
CA ILE A 273 4.45 12.61 -17.28
C ILE A 273 3.46 13.22 -18.28
N GLY A 274 3.10 12.50 -19.34
CA GLY A 274 2.13 12.93 -20.34
C GLY A 274 0.74 13.17 -19.77
N VAL A 275 0.26 12.32 -18.85
CA VAL A 275 -1.03 12.53 -18.17
C VAL A 275 -1.02 13.82 -17.36
N MET A 276 0.04 14.07 -16.58
CA MET A 276 0.16 15.30 -15.80
C MET A 276 0.21 16.54 -16.70
N GLU A 277 1.07 16.52 -17.72
CA GLU A 277 1.24 17.62 -18.66
C GLU A 277 -0.04 17.89 -19.47
N GLY A 278 -0.55 16.87 -20.16
CA GLY A 278 -1.73 16.96 -21.01
C GLY A 278 -2.98 17.39 -20.23
N PHE A 279 -3.13 16.94 -18.97
CA PHE A 279 -4.24 17.38 -18.12
C PHE A 279 -4.23 18.90 -17.87
N PHE A 280 -3.07 19.50 -17.57
CA PHE A 280 -2.98 20.94 -17.32
C PHE A 280 -2.95 21.77 -18.60
N VAL A 281 -2.35 21.26 -19.68
CA VAL A 281 -2.39 21.92 -20.99
C VAL A 281 -3.82 21.97 -21.52
N ARG A 282 -4.56 20.85 -21.45
CA ARG A 282 -5.99 20.81 -21.82
C ARG A 282 -6.80 21.81 -21.01
N LYS A 283 -6.59 21.85 -19.70
CA LYS A 283 -7.28 22.80 -18.81
C LYS A 283 -6.94 24.26 -19.14
N ALA A 284 -5.69 24.55 -19.52
CA ALA A 284 -5.27 25.88 -19.93
C ALA A 284 -5.86 26.28 -21.30
N ALA A 285 -5.90 25.35 -22.25
CA ALA A 285 -6.55 25.53 -23.55
C ALA A 285 -8.05 25.79 -23.39
N GLU A 286 -8.76 24.97 -22.60
CA GLU A 286 -10.19 25.15 -22.30
C GLU A 286 -10.48 26.51 -21.63
N ARG A 287 -9.58 26.97 -20.73
CA ARG A 287 -9.77 28.24 -20.01
C ARG A 287 -9.46 29.48 -20.85
N SER A 288 -8.47 29.39 -21.73
CA SER A 288 -8.00 30.53 -22.54
C SER A 288 -8.62 30.59 -23.93
N GLY A 289 -9.21 29.49 -24.41
CA GLY A 289 -9.70 29.34 -25.78
C GLY A 289 -8.59 29.28 -26.83
N LYS A 290 -7.33 29.16 -26.43
CA LYS A 290 -6.17 29.18 -27.32
C LYS A 290 -5.79 27.77 -27.79
N PRO A 291 -5.25 27.62 -29.01
CA PRO A 291 -4.73 26.35 -29.49
C PRO A 291 -3.48 25.91 -28.69
N VAL A 292 -3.24 24.60 -28.63
CA VAL A 292 -2.13 24.01 -27.84
C VAL A 292 -0.77 24.62 -28.18
N LYS A 293 -0.51 24.95 -29.45
CA LYS A 293 0.72 25.64 -29.88
C LYS A 293 0.97 26.93 -29.10
N GLU A 294 -0.04 27.79 -28.98
CA GLU A 294 0.07 29.05 -28.23
C GLU A 294 0.24 28.83 -26.73
N ILE A 295 -0.35 27.75 -26.19
CA ILE A 295 -0.17 27.37 -24.78
C ILE A 295 1.29 27.02 -24.47
N TYR A 296 1.98 26.33 -25.37
CA TYR A 296 3.40 25.99 -25.20
C TYR A 296 4.34 27.18 -25.46
N MET A 297 3.93 28.15 -26.28
CA MET A 297 4.69 29.38 -26.49
C MET A 297 4.64 30.32 -25.28
N ASP A 298 3.57 30.28 -24.46
CA ASP A 298 3.45 31.07 -23.24
C ASP A 298 3.62 30.21 -21.98
N SER A 299 4.87 30.18 -21.47
CA SER A 299 5.23 29.43 -20.25
C SER A 299 4.46 29.85 -18.99
N SER A 300 3.79 31.01 -19.00
CA SER A 300 3.04 31.53 -17.84
C SER A 300 1.63 30.95 -17.69
N LEU A 301 1.08 30.34 -18.76
CA LEU A 301 -0.30 29.83 -18.79
C LEU A 301 -0.46 28.50 -18.06
N VAL A 302 0.56 27.64 -18.11
CA VAL A 302 0.53 26.29 -17.53
C VAL A 302 1.33 26.26 -16.23
N LYS A 303 0.63 26.12 -15.11
CA LYS A 303 1.22 26.12 -13.77
C LYS A 303 0.66 24.96 -12.93
N TYR A 304 1.54 24.08 -12.47
CA TYR A 304 1.17 22.93 -11.65
C TYR A 304 2.30 22.48 -10.72
N ARG A 305 1.95 21.71 -9.69
CA ARG A 305 2.90 21.11 -8.74
C ARG A 305 2.65 19.62 -8.59
N ASN A 306 3.61 18.82 -8.99
CA ASN A 306 3.52 17.36 -8.89
C ASN A 306 4.53 16.83 -7.89
N ILE A 307 4.15 15.82 -7.11
CA ILE A 307 5.08 15.07 -6.27
C ILE A 307 5.17 13.62 -6.73
N ILE A 308 6.37 13.09 -6.85
CA ILE A 308 6.63 11.71 -7.26
C ILE A 308 7.31 10.98 -6.10
N MET A 309 6.73 9.86 -5.69
CA MET A 309 7.34 8.94 -4.75
C MET A 309 7.78 7.68 -5.48
N CYS A 310 9.08 7.43 -5.53
CA CYS A 310 9.68 6.32 -6.27
C CYS A 310 10.76 5.61 -5.45
N PRO A 311 11.21 4.41 -5.86
CA PRO A 311 12.41 3.78 -5.32
C PRO A 311 13.65 4.70 -5.38
N SER A 312 14.55 4.62 -4.39
CA SER A 312 15.68 5.54 -4.28
C SER A 312 16.57 5.66 -5.52
N HIS A 313 16.86 4.56 -6.19
CA HIS A 313 17.68 4.53 -7.41
C HIS A 313 16.95 5.03 -8.68
N LEU A 314 15.63 5.27 -8.64
CA LEU A 314 14.87 5.89 -9.74
C LEU A 314 14.75 7.40 -9.59
N VAL A 315 15.20 7.99 -8.48
CA VAL A 315 15.02 9.43 -8.20
C VAL A 315 15.67 10.29 -9.28
N GLU A 316 16.94 10.01 -9.60
CA GLU A 316 17.66 10.78 -10.63
C GLU A 316 17.11 10.48 -12.03
N LYS A 317 16.72 9.23 -12.33
CA LYS A 317 16.07 8.89 -13.61
C LYS A 317 14.78 9.66 -13.84
N TRP A 318 13.91 9.74 -12.82
CA TRP A 318 12.71 10.56 -12.91
C TRP A 318 13.06 12.03 -13.13
N ALA A 319 14.11 12.53 -12.48
CA ALA A 319 14.53 13.91 -12.61
C ALA A 319 15.07 14.22 -14.01
N GLU A 320 15.93 13.35 -14.54
CA GLU A 320 16.49 13.45 -15.90
C GLU A 320 15.40 13.31 -16.96
N ALA A 321 14.51 12.32 -16.85
CA ALA A 321 13.41 12.11 -17.79
C ALA A 321 12.51 13.35 -17.89
N ILE A 322 12.15 13.96 -16.76
CA ILE A 322 11.31 15.17 -16.75
C ILE A 322 12.04 16.35 -17.40
N ARG A 323 13.34 16.55 -17.10
CA ARG A 323 14.13 17.64 -17.71
C ARG A 323 14.31 17.44 -19.21
N ALA A 324 14.49 16.20 -19.64
CA ALA A 324 14.71 15.84 -21.03
C ALA A 324 13.43 15.89 -21.88
N ASP A 325 12.26 15.62 -21.28
CA ASP A 325 11.01 15.48 -22.05
C ASP A 325 10.06 16.68 -21.90
N VAL A 326 10.01 17.35 -20.75
CA VAL A 326 8.99 18.39 -20.46
C VAL A 326 9.57 19.81 -20.61
N PRO A 327 9.06 20.62 -21.56
CA PRO A 327 9.46 22.03 -21.70
C PRO A 327 9.18 22.83 -20.41
N TYR A 328 10.10 23.73 -20.04
CA TYR A 328 10.01 24.64 -18.89
C TYR A 328 9.89 23.96 -17.50
N ALA A 329 10.22 22.67 -17.39
CA ALA A 329 10.08 21.94 -16.13
C ALA A 329 11.11 22.33 -15.08
N LYS A 330 10.63 22.61 -13.87
CA LYS A 330 11.45 22.85 -12.67
C LYS A 330 11.45 21.61 -11.80
N VAL A 331 12.59 20.93 -11.69
CA VAL A 331 12.70 19.65 -10.97
C VAL A 331 13.49 19.81 -9.67
N VAL A 332 12.90 19.38 -8.55
CA VAL A 332 13.51 19.45 -7.21
C VAL A 332 13.49 18.07 -6.55
N VAL A 333 14.67 17.56 -6.21
CA VAL A 333 14.81 16.33 -5.42
C VAL A 333 14.75 16.65 -3.92
N ILE A 334 13.80 16.06 -3.20
CA ILE A 334 13.62 16.23 -1.76
C ILE A 334 14.48 15.21 -1.03
N ARG A 335 15.68 15.63 -0.59
CA ARG A 335 16.59 14.79 0.21
C ARG A 335 16.30 14.85 1.71
N GLY A 336 15.64 15.89 2.20
CA GLY A 336 15.28 15.99 3.61
C GLY A 336 14.35 17.16 3.95
N LEU A 337 14.41 17.57 5.22
CA LEU A 337 13.55 18.63 5.76
C LEU A 337 13.99 20.03 5.34
N LYS A 338 15.27 20.23 4.99
CA LYS A 338 15.80 21.56 4.60
C LYS A 338 15.08 22.07 3.36
N GLU A 339 14.92 21.20 2.36
CA GLU A 339 14.18 21.49 1.13
C GLU A 339 12.71 21.77 1.44
N LEU A 340 12.06 20.94 2.26
CA LEU A 340 10.65 21.13 2.63
C LEU A 340 10.39 22.43 3.41
N CYS A 341 11.31 22.82 4.29
CA CYS A 341 11.22 24.08 5.01
C CYS A 341 11.36 25.29 4.06
N ARG A 342 12.25 25.20 3.06
CA ARG A 342 12.37 26.22 2.00
C ARG A 342 11.09 26.31 1.17
N LEU A 343 10.49 25.18 0.80
CA LEU A 343 9.21 25.15 0.07
C LEU A 343 8.07 25.77 0.88
N ARG A 344 8.03 25.49 2.18
CA ARG A 344 7.05 26.12 3.08
C ARG A 344 7.21 27.65 3.12
N LYS A 345 8.44 28.16 3.10
CA LYS A 345 8.72 29.61 3.08
C LYS A 345 8.33 30.26 1.75
N LYS A 346 8.51 29.57 0.61
CA LYS A 346 8.16 30.07 -0.73
C LYS A 346 6.66 30.33 -0.94
N GLY A 347 5.79 29.71 -0.15
CA GLY A 347 4.34 29.92 -0.24
C GLY A 347 3.60 29.02 -1.24
N LYS A 348 2.28 29.15 -1.31
CA LYS A 348 1.39 28.21 -2.01
C LYS A 348 1.16 28.51 -3.50
N GLU A 349 1.59 29.67 -3.98
CA GLU A 349 1.42 30.05 -5.39
C GLU A 349 2.32 29.22 -6.31
N ARG A 350 1.77 28.77 -7.45
CA ARG A 350 2.47 27.94 -8.43
C ARG A 350 3.27 28.84 -9.37
N THR A 351 4.55 28.55 -9.57
CA THR A 351 5.48 29.41 -10.32
C THR A 351 5.82 28.90 -11.72
N GLY A 352 5.21 27.79 -12.14
CA GLY A 352 5.46 27.14 -13.42
C GLY A 352 5.10 25.65 -13.35
N ARG A 353 5.79 24.85 -14.16
CA ARG A 353 5.68 23.39 -14.21
C ARG A 353 6.66 22.77 -13.20
N GLU A 354 6.19 22.52 -11.98
CA GLU A 354 7.05 22.12 -10.87
C GLU A 354 6.91 20.63 -10.55
N PHE A 355 8.04 19.92 -10.47
CA PHE A 355 8.13 18.51 -10.11
C PHE A 355 9.00 18.32 -8.88
N TYR A 356 8.46 17.61 -7.90
CA TYR A 356 9.13 17.29 -6.65
C TYR A 356 9.31 15.78 -6.52
N ILE A 357 10.53 15.30 -6.36
CA ILE A 357 10.81 13.86 -6.33
C ILE A 357 11.29 13.47 -4.95
N LEU A 358 10.71 12.43 -4.37
CA LEU A 358 11.01 11.93 -3.04
C LEU A 358 11.18 10.41 -3.09
N SER A 359 12.31 9.88 -2.59
CA SER A 359 12.44 8.42 -2.48
C SER A 359 11.52 7.85 -1.39
N LYS A 360 11.01 6.64 -1.61
CA LYS A 360 10.21 5.88 -0.63
C LYS A 360 11.00 5.63 0.67
N GLU A 361 12.33 5.52 0.59
CA GLU A 361 13.23 5.38 1.74
C GLU A 361 13.37 6.68 2.52
N THR A 362 13.51 7.83 1.85
CA THR A 362 13.62 9.12 2.52
C THR A 362 12.27 9.53 3.12
N GLY A 363 11.16 9.21 2.43
CA GLY A 363 9.81 9.52 2.89
C GLY A 363 9.39 8.82 4.19
N LYS A 364 10.01 7.68 4.56
CA LYS A 364 9.59 6.83 5.69
C LYS A 364 10.34 7.09 7.00
N LEU A 365 11.60 7.52 6.94
CA LEU A 365 12.50 7.45 8.09
C LEU A 365 12.20 8.56 9.12
N SER A 366 11.68 8.14 10.27
CA SER A 366 11.55 8.97 11.48
C SER A 366 12.60 8.56 12.52
N TYR A 367 12.70 9.31 13.61
CA TYR A 367 13.56 8.97 14.75
C TYR A 367 13.26 7.57 15.33
N THR A 368 14.30 6.88 15.82
CA THR A 368 14.16 5.61 16.56
C THR A 368 13.47 5.85 17.89
N TYR A 369 12.76 4.85 18.43
CA TYR A 369 12.15 4.91 19.75
C TYR A 369 12.95 4.11 20.78
N VAL A 370 12.93 4.56 22.04
CA VAL A 370 13.42 3.84 23.23
C VAL A 370 12.26 3.69 24.23
N PRO A 371 12.17 2.57 24.97
CA PRO A 371 11.20 2.44 26.04
C PRO A 371 11.35 3.55 27.10
N LEU A 372 10.22 4.01 27.62
CA LEU A 372 10.15 4.96 28.73
C LEU A 372 10.07 4.29 30.12
N PRO A 373 9.31 3.18 30.31
CA PRO A 373 9.23 2.50 31.59
C PRO A 373 10.61 2.03 32.05
N SER A 374 10.84 2.12 33.35
CA SER A 374 12.21 2.17 33.89
C SER A 374 12.34 1.43 35.23
N GLN A 375 11.20 1.05 35.81
CA GLN A 375 11.12 0.46 37.14
C GLN A 375 10.15 -0.71 37.10
N VAL A 376 10.57 -1.83 37.69
CA VAL A 376 9.69 -2.93 38.10
C VAL A 376 9.32 -2.70 39.56
N LYS A 377 8.02 -2.76 39.89
CA LYS A 377 7.52 -2.61 41.26
C LYS A 377 6.38 -3.57 41.51
N THR A 378 6.22 -3.99 42.76
CA THR A 378 5.03 -4.69 43.24
C THR A 378 3.99 -3.66 43.70
N LYS A 379 2.81 -3.65 43.06
CA LYS A 379 1.72 -2.73 43.39
C LYS A 379 0.37 -3.44 43.27
N ASN A 380 -0.66 -2.83 43.86
CA ASN A 380 -2.04 -3.26 43.63
C ASN A 380 -2.42 -3.04 42.17
N ALA A 381 -2.99 -4.07 41.56
CA ALA A 381 -3.60 -4.00 40.24
C ALA A 381 -4.83 -3.08 40.31
N ALA A 382 -5.00 -2.24 39.30
CA ALA A 382 -6.13 -1.31 39.25
C ALA A 382 -6.70 -1.26 37.84
N VAL A 383 -7.91 -0.76 37.70
CA VAL A 383 -8.55 -0.54 36.41
C VAL A 383 -9.31 0.80 36.45
N VAL A 384 -9.34 1.49 35.31
CA VAL A 384 -10.15 2.71 35.18
C VAL A 384 -11.51 2.30 34.66
N VAL A 385 -12.56 2.57 35.43
CA VAL A 385 -13.95 2.24 35.11
C VAL A 385 -14.80 3.49 34.99
N CYS A 386 -15.91 3.40 34.27
CA CYS A 386 -16.88 4.47 34.22
C CYS A 386 -17.63 4.56 35.56
N ARG A 387 -17.73 5.76 36.15
CA ARG A 387 -18.41 5.98 37.43
C ARG A 387 -19.87 5.51 37.45
N LYS A 388 -20.54 5.59 36.31
CA LYS A 388 -21.96 5.23 36.17
C LYS A 388 -22.19 3.75 35.87
N CYS A 389 -21.52 3.19 34.86
CA CYS A 389 -21.81 1.83 34.38
C CYS A 389 -20.74 0.80 34.73
N ARG A 390 -19.69 1.18 35.46
CA ARG A 390 -18.56 0.34 35.89
C ARG A 390 -17.80 -0.40 34.78
N LYS A 391 -18.17 -0.19 33.50
CA LYS A 391 -17.44 -0.73 32.36
C LYS A 391 -16.01 -0.16 32.32
N PRO A 392 -15.00 -1.00 32.05
CA PRO A 392 -13.62 -0.55 31.94
C PRO A 392 -13.49 0.45 30.80
N ARG A 393 -12.67 1.48 31.00
CA ARG A 393 -12.40 2.50 30.00
C ARG A 393 -11.76 1.85 28.79
N PRO A 394 -12.25 2.03 27.55
CA PRO A 394 -11.64 1.42 26.37
C PRO A 394 -10.29 2.08 26.03
N VAL A 395 -9.47 1.39 25.22
CA VAL A 395 -8.09 1.81 24.88
C VAL A 395 -8.06 3.16 24.16
N SER A 396 -9.12 3.48 23.43
CA SER A 396 -9.32 4.77 22.76
C SER A 396 -9.45 5.97 23.71
N MET A 397 -9.56 5.72 25.03
CA MET A 397 -9.70 6.73 26.08
C MET A 397 -10.71 7.84 25.72
N PRO A 398 -11.95 7.48 25.38
CA PRO A 398 -12.93 8.46 24.96
C PRO A 398 -13.23 9.43 26.09
N LYS A 399 -13.61 10.66 25.72
CA LYS A 399 -14.03 11.69 26.69
C LYS A 399 -15.31 11.29 27.43
N GLN A 400 -16.12 10.43 26.82
CA GLN A 400 -17.37 9.91 27.39
C GLN A 400 -17.44 8.40 27.21
N CYS A 401 -17.94 7.71 28.24
CA CYS A 401 -18.27 6.29 28.16
C CYS A 401 -19.48 6.06 27.23
N GLY A 402 -19.65 4.86 26.70
CA GLY A 402 -20.83 4.48 25.89
C GLY A 402 -22.17 4.64 26.62
N CYS A 403 -22.17 4.76 27.95
CA CYS A 403 -23.37 5.09 28.75
C CYS A 403 -23.64 6.61 28.88
N GLY A 404 -22.85 7.46 28.22
CA GLY A 404 -22.97 8.92 28.22
C GLY A 404 -22.30 9.64 29.40
N ASN A 405 -21.71 8.91 30.35
CA ASN A 405 -21.00 9.52 31.49
C ASN A 405 -19.57 9.95 31.11
N ALA A 406 -19.15 11.14 31.54
CA ALA A 406 -17.80 11.67 31.29
C ALA A 406 -16.80 11.35 32.43
N GLU A 407 -17.31 10.94 33.59
CA GLU A 407 -16.49 10.69 34.78
C GLU A 407 -15.98 9.25 34.82
N TRP A 408 -14.66 9.14 34.99
CA TRP A 408 -13.94 7.87 35.11
C TRP A 408 -13.34 7.79 36.51
N GLU A 409 -13.51 6.66 37.18
CA GLU A 409 -12.96 6.38 38.51
C GLU A 409 -11.97 5.22 38.44
N THR A 410 -11.04 5.18 39.39
CA THR A 410 -10.07 4.08 39.49
C THR A 410 -10.58 3.08 40.52
N GLU A 411 -10.69 1.83 40.12
CA GLU A 411 -11.09 0.71 40.97
C GLU A 411 -9.88 -0.21 41.20
N ASP A 412 -9.67 -0.63 42.44
CA ASP A 412 -8.60 -1.58 42.80
C ASP A 412 -9.10 -3.00 42.53
N CYS A 413 -8.29 -3.82 41.87
CA CYS A 413 -8.67 -5.19 41.50
C CYS A 413 -8.47 -6.19 42.64
N GLY A 414 -7.97 -5.75 43.80
CA GLY A 414 -7.91 -6.58 45.02
C GLY A 414 -6.73 -7.55 45.07
N PHE A 415 -5.79 -7.48 44.12
CA PHE A 415 -4.58 -8.31 44.12
C PHE A 415 -3.33 -7.47 43.82
N LYS A 416 -2.18 -7.94 44.32
CA LYS A 416 -0.85 -7.36 44.03
C LYS A 416 -0.18 -8.11 42.91
N ALA A 417 0.48 -7.38 42.01
CA ALA A 417 1.30 -7.96 40.95
C ALA A 417 2.62 -7.18 40.82
N THR A 418 3.62 -7.85 40.26
CA THR A 418 4.95 -7.29 40.02
C THR A 418 5.15 -7.09 38.53
N GLY A 419 5.47 -5.87 38.11
CA GLY A 419 5.71 -5.56 36.71
C GLY A 419 6.21 -4.13 36.50
N MET A 420 6.38 -3.75 35.23
CA MET A 420 6.80 -2.40 34.86
C MET A 420 5.73 -1.38 35.23
N VAL A 421 6.15 -0.22 35.72
CA VAL A 421 5.23 0.89 36.07
C VAL A 421 5.32 2.05 35.08
N CYS A 422 4.17 2.71 34.87
CA CYS A 422 4.11 3.93 34.08
C CYS A 422 4.94 5.04 34.75
N PRO A 423 5.78 5.78 33.99
CA PRO A 423 6.58 6.87 34.55
C PRO A 423 5.75 8.07 35.01
N GLU A 424 4.58 8.30 34.41
CA GLU A 424 3.69 9.42 34.73
C GLU A 424 2.72 9.09 35.86
N CYS A 425 1.88 8.06 35.70
CA CYS A 425 0.86 7.73 36.70
C CYS A 425 1.33 6.73 37.77
N GLY A 426 2.51 6.13 37.63
CA GLY A 426 3.08 5.20 38.60
C GLY A 426 2.33 3.87 38.78
N ARG A 427 1.30 3.57 37.98
CA ARG A 427 0.53 2.32 38.02
C ARG A 427 1.22 1.22 37.22
N LEU A 428 0.90 -0.05 37.51
CA LEU A 428 1.37 -1.21 36.74
C LEU A 428 0.92 -1.10 35.29
N LEU A 429 1.76 -1.53 34.36
CA LEU A 429 1.44 -1.52 32.93
C LEU A 429 0.81 -2.85 32.55
N TYR A 430 -0.29 -2.81 31.81
CA TYR A 430 -0.94 -3.99 31.23
C TYR A 430 -1.09 -3.79 29.72
N GLY A 431 -1.20 -4.88 28.98
CA GLY A 431 -1.34 -4.86 27.52
C GLY A 431 -2.53 -4.00 27.06
N ALA A 432 -2.27 -3.08 26.12
CA ALA A 432 -3.27 -2.23 25.47
C ALA A 432 -3.86 -2.86 24.19
N ASP A 433 -3.71 -4.16 24.00
CA ASP A 433 -4.12 -4.93 22.82
C ASP A 433 -5.56 -5.45 22.88
N SER A 434 -6.14 -5.61 24.08
CA SER A 434 -7.53 -6.04 24.25
C SER A 434 -8.48 -4.88 24.57
N GLU A 435 -9.64 -4.84 23.90
CA GLU A 435 -10.70 -3.87 24.19
C GLU A 435 -11.37 -4.14 25.54
N GLN A 436 -11.40 -5.41 25.95
CA GLN A 436 -12.09 -5.88 27.15
C GLN A 436 -11.47 -5.36 28.46
N GLY A 437 -10.25 -4.79 28.42
CA GLY A 437 -9.67 -4.10 29.58
C GLY A 437 -9.52 -4.98 30.83
N ALA A 438 -9.56 -6.31 30.67
CA ALA A 438 -9.52 -7.26 31.76
C ALA A 438 -8.10 -7.32 32.33
N VAL A 439 -7.88 -6.56 33.40
CA VAL A 439 -6.78 -6.80 34.33
C VAL A 439 -7.16 -8.06 35.10
N SER A 440 -6.54 -9.19 34.80
CA SER A 440 -6.78 -10.47 35.48
C SER A 440 -5.51 -11.00 36.13
N PRO A 441 -5.63 -11.85 37.17
CA PRO A 441 -4.48 -12.55 37.73
C PRO A 441 -3.75 -13.43 36.68
N GLU A 442 -4.49 -13.95 35.70
CA GLU A 442 -3.98 -14.80 34.62
C GLU A 442 -3.15 -14.02 33.58
N ARG A 443 -3.53 -12.76 33.29
CA ARG A 443 -2.75 -11.86 32.43
C ARG A 443 -1.95 -10.89 33.29
N GLY A 444 -0.73 -11.30 33.63
CA GLY A 444 0.21 -10.49 34.39
C GLY A 444 0.52 -9.12 33.76
N PRO A 445 1.02 -8.16 34.57
CA PRO A 445 1.49 -6.87 34.07
C PRO A 445 2.71 -7.04 33.13
N LEU A 446 2.92 -6.05 32.26
CA LEU A 446 4.04 -6.03 31.32
C LEU A 446 5.37 -6.06 32.07
N MET A 447 6.24 -6.97 31.66
CA MET A 447 7.59 -7.17 32.18
C MET A 447 8.64 -6.47 31.29
N PRO A 448 9.90 -6.31 31.75
CA PRO A 448 10.95 -5.71 30.94
C PRO A 448 11.11 -6.36 29.55
N GLU A 449 10.95 -7.68 29.47
CA GLU A 449 11.03 -8.46 28.23
C GLU A 449 9.97 -8.05 27.19
N ASP A 450 8.79 -7.64 27.65
CA ASP A 450 7.69 -7.19 26.78
C ASP A 450 8.01 -5.87 26.09
N PHE A 451 9.00 -5.11 26.56
CA PHE A 451 9.48 -3.86 25.95
C PHE A 451 10.70 -4.07 25.03
N SER A 452 11.00 -5.32 24.69
CA SER A 452 12.06 -5.66 23.73
C SER A 452 11.82 -5.10 22.32
N VAL A 453 10.55 -5.06 21.91
CA VAL A 453 10.09 -4.48 20.64
C VAL A 453 8.80 -3.70 20.89
N GLN A 454 8.57 -2.62 20.14
CA GLN A 454 7.32 -1.88 20.23
C GLN A 454 6.17 -2.70 19.59
N THR A 455 5.14 -2.99 20.39
CA THR A 455 3.94 -3.74 20.00
C THR A 455 2.68 -2.90 20.25
N LYS A 456 1.51 -3.40 19.82
CA LYS A 456 0.22 -2.75 20.16
C LYS A 456 -0.03 -2.74 21.67
N ALA A 457 0.39 -3.82 22.36
CA ALA A 457 0.18 -3.99 23.79
C ALA A 457 0.98 -2.98 24.64
N ASN A 458 2.22 -2.67 24.23
CA ASN A 458 3.14 -1.87 25.05
C ASN A 458 3.32 -0.42 24.59
N ARG A 459 2.45 0.11 23.70
CA ARG A 459 2.63 1.44 23.09
C ARG A 459 2.23 2.59 24.00
N ILE A 460 1.16 2.42 24.78
CA ILE A 460 0.55 3.45 25.61
C ILE A 460 0.16 2.88 26.97
N CYS A 461 0.16 3.72 28.00
CA CYS A 461 -0.36 3.36 29.31
C CYS A 461 -1.89 3.22 29.24
N ARG A 462 -2.43 2.07 29.64
CA ARG A 462 -3.88 1.82 29.71
C ARG A 462 -4.63 2.77 30.66
N PHE A 463 -3.93 3.28 31.67
CA PHE A 463 -4.49 4.10 32.74
C PHE A 463 -4.57 5.58 32.36
N CYS A 464 -3.44 6.19 32.00
CA CYS A 464 -3.34 7.63 31.77
C CYS A 464 -3.13 8.02 30.30
N GLY A 465 -2.87 7.05 29.43
CA GLY A 465 -2.65 7.30 28.00
C GLY A 465 -1.24 7.75 27.62
N THR A 466 -0.34 7.87 28.59
CA THR A 466 1.06 8.25 28.34
C THR A 466 1.70 7.29 27.33
N PRO A 467 2.30 7.81 26.24
CA PRO A 467 3.13 6.99 25.35
C PRO A 467 4.25 6.33 26.15
N LEU A 468 4.42 5.02 26.01
CA LEU A 468 5.46 4.25 26.74
C LEU A 468 6.77 4.17 25.96
N TRP A 469 6.86 4.90 24.85
CA TRP A 469 8.01 4.95 23.97
C TRP A 469 8.29 6.40 23.63
N GLN A 470 9.56 6.80 23.65
CA GLN A 470 9.98 8.16 23.33
C GLN A 470 11.04 8.17 22.22
N PRO A 471 11.23 9.31 21.53
CA PRO A 471 12.33 9.49 20.60
C PRO A 471 13.71 9.23 21.24
N ALA A 472 14.49 8.35 20.64
CA ALA A 472 15.88 8.05 20.99
C ALA A 472 16.85 8.96 20.23
N CYS A 473 16.68 10.28 20.35
CA CYS A 473 17.50 11.28 19.66
C CYS A 473 18.09 12.29 20.66
N GLU A 474 19.30 12.80 20.40
CA GLU A 474 19.99 13.78 21.26
C GLU A 474 19.24 15.12 21.37
N ASN A 475 19.48 15.89 22.44
CA ASN A 475 18.82 17.20 22.64
C ASN A 475 19.59 18.32 21.91
N VAL A 476 18.90 19.17 21.15
CA VAL A 476 19.56 20.22 20.31
C VAL A 476 19.82 21.53 21.06
N ASN A 477 19.32 21.75 22.27
CA ASN A 477 19.56 23.02 22.97
C ASN A 477 20.40 22.80 24.23
N ARG A 478 21.69 23.14 24.14
CA ARG A 478 22.54 23.49 25.30
C ARG A 478 22.53 25.01 25.61
N THR A 479 21.77 25.81 24.85
CA THR A 479 21.93 27.27 24.79
C THR A 479 20.76 28.11 25.34
N MET A 480 19.82 27.55 26.12
CA MET A 480 18.82 28.40 26.81
C MET A 480 18.60 27.97 28.26
N ASN A 481 18.59 28.97 29.15
CA ASN A 481 18.53 28.97 30.62
C ASN A 481 17.33 28.24 31.27
N PHE A 482 16.67 27.32 30.56
CA PHE A 482 15.77 26.37 31.17
C PHE A 482 16.55 25.11 31.50
N ALA A 483 16.62 24.76 32.79
CA ALA A 483 17.23 23.52 33.24
C ALA A 483 16.76 22.36 32.33
N PRO A 484 17.69 21.60 31.71
CA PRO A 484 17.31 20.56 30.78
C PRO A 484 16.34 19.62 31.49
N VAL A 485 15.18 19.35 30.86
CA VAL A 485 14.33 18.24 31.28
C VAL A 485 15.24 17.02 31.29
N LYS A 486 15.66 16.58 32.48
CA LYS A 486 16.57 15.46 32.65
C LYS A 486 15.87 14.24 32.07
N VAL A 487 16.21 13.86 30.84
CA VAL A 487 15.74 12.62 30.22
C VAL A 487 16.40 11.46 30.97
N ARG A 488 15.82 11.06 32.11
CA ARG A 488 16.36 10.03 33.01
C ARG A 488 16.43 8.62 32.37
N ALA A 489 15.71 8.39 31.27
CA ALA A 489 15.50 7.05 30.72
C ALA A 489 16.63 6.49 29.83
N ARG A 490 17.57 7.30 29.30
CA ARG A 490 18.58 6.80 28.34
C ARG A 490 19.59 5.80 28.94
N LYS A 491 19.78 5.77 30.26
CA LYS A 491 20.80 4.93 30.91
C LYS A 491 20.31 3.52 31.30
N GLN A 492 19.03 3.21 31.14
CA GLN A 492 18.43 1.99 31.69
C GLN A 492 18.09 0.92 30.66
N TRP A 493 18.19 1.25 29.37
CA TRP A 493 17.90 0.34 28.27
C TRP A 493 19.08 0.30 27.30
N VAL A 494 19.49 -0.91 26.94
CA VAL A 494 20.54 -1.18 25.95
C VAL A 494 19.96 -1.93 24.75
N LYS A 495 20.62 -1.78 23.60
CA LYS A 495 20.31 -2.60 22.42
C LYS A 495 21.25 -3.78 22.38
N ILE A 496 20.68 -4.96 22.15
CA ILE A 496 21.42 -6.22 22.02
C ILE A 496 21.07 -6.80 20.65
N THR A 497 22.09 -7.16 19.88
CA THR A 497 21.95 -7.88 18.60
C THR A 497 22.57 -9.26 18.74
N HIS A 498 21.78 -10.31 18.51
CA HIS A 498 22.21 -11.71 18.65
C HIS A 498 21.48 -12.61 17.64
N TRP A 499 21.87 -13.89 17.53
CA TRP A 499 21.22 -14.84 16.63
C TRP A 499 19.76 -15.10 17.01
N ALA A 500 18.88 -15.17 16.00
CA ALA A 500 17.45 -15.37 16.21
C ALA A 500 17.09 -16.80 16.64
N ASN A 501 17.93 -17.79 16.29
CA ASN A 501 17.79 -19.20 16.62
C ASN A 501 19.15 -19.90 16.72
N LYS A 502 19.18 -21.15 17.22
CA LYS A 502 20.40 -21.95 17.37
C LYS A 502 21.03 -22.41 16.06
N ALA A 503 20.30 -22.32 14.95
CA ALA A 503 20.83 -22.55 13.60
C ALA A 503 21.70 -21.38 13.07
N ARG A 504 21.85 -20.27 13.83
CA ARG A 504 22.77 -19.14 13.54
C ARG A 504 22.64 -18.55 12.12
N LYS A 505 21.42 -18.46 11.57
CA LYS A 505 21.19 -17.93 10.21
C LYS A 505 20.88 -16.44 10.12
N ASN A 506 20.12 -15.89 11.07
CA ASN A 506 19.68 -14.48 11.06
C ASN A 506 19.92 -13.84 12.42
N LYS A 507 20.40 -12.59 12.45
CA LYS A 507 20.51 -11.80 13.68
C LYS A 507 19.25 -10.95 13.91
N LYS A 508 18.85 -10.75 15.17
CA LYS A 508 17.77 -9.84 15.58
C LYS A 508 18.31 -8.81 16.58
N THR A 509 17.78 -7.59 16.54
CA THR A 509 18.11 -6.52 17.50
C THR A 509 16.91 -6.23 18.40
N VAL A 510 17.13 -6.23 19.70
CA VAL A 510 16.10 -6.03 20.73
C VAL A 510 16.54 -5.00 21.77
N TRP A 511 15.57 -4.36 22.43
CA TRP A 511 15.82 -3.59 23.64
C TRP A 511 15.85 -4.49 24.86
N VAL A 512 16.84 -4.32 25.73
CA VAL A 512 16.94 -5.06 26.98
C VAL A 512 17.19 -4.07 28.10
N HIS A 513 16.50 -4.26 29.23
CA HIS A 513 16.67 -3.41 30.38
C HIS A 513 17.99 -3.76 31.07
N GLU A 514 18.80 -2.77 31.42
CA GLU A 514 20.17 -2.94 31.95
C GLU A 514 20.23 -3.93 33.12
N LYS A 515 19.32 -3.76 34.10
CA LYS A 515 19.21 -4.65 35.28
C LYS A 515 18.84 -6.11 34.97
N TRP A 516 18.14 -6.38 33.87
CA TRP A 516 17.68 -7.72 33.47
C TRP A 516 18.50 -8.27 32.30
N LYS A 517 19.62 -7.63 31.99
CA LYS A 517 20.49 -8.02 30.87
C LYS A 517 20.99 -9.46 31.04
N GLN A 518 21.46 -9.81 32.23
CA GLN A 518 22.02 -11.14 32.50
C GLN A 518 20.94 -12.23 32.42
N GLU A 519 19.79 -12.01 33.04
CA GLU A 519 18.63 -12.92 32.96
C GLU A 519 18.18 -13.13 31.50
N TYR A 520 18.20 -12.07 30.69
CA TYR A 520 17.87 -12.18 29.27
C TYR A 520 18.88 -13.04 28.50
N ILE A 521 20.17 -12.88 28.77
CA ILE A 521 21.26 -13.65 28.14
C ILE A 521 21.14 -15.14 28.52
N GLU A 522 20.95 -15.45 29.79
CA GLU A 522 20.81 -16.82 30.31
C GLU A 522 19.55 -17.51 29.77
N LYS A 523 18.39 -16.82 29.81
CA LYS A 523 17.11 -17.37 29.34
C LYS A 523 17.11 -17.67 27.83
N ASN A 524 17.88 -16.91 27.05
CA ASN A 524 18.01 -17.11 25.61
C ASN A 524 19.24 -17.95 25.22
N ASP A 525 19.98 -18.47 26.21
CA ASP A 525 21.19 -19.30 26.00
C ASP A 525 22.20 -18.61 25.06
N LEU A 526 22.47 -17.33 25.33
CA LEU A 526 23.35 -16.50 24.50
C LEU A 526 24.75 -16.45 25.10
N GLN A 527 25.78 -16.59 24.25
CA GLN A 527 27.16 -16.36 24.65
C GLN A 527 27.55 -14.89 24.44
N GLU A 528 28.38 -14.34 25.32
CA GLU A 528 28.67 -12.89 25.35
C GLU A 528 29.45 -12.41 24.11
N ASP A 529 30.26 -13.29 23.51
CA ASP A 529 30.99 -13.10 22.26
C ASP A 529 30.08 -13.05 21.02
N GLU A 530 28.87 -13.59 21.09
CA GLU A 530 27.89 -13.55 19.99
C GLU A 530 27.04 -12.26 19.97
N ILE A 531 27.18 -11.42 21.00
CA ILE A 531 26.36 -10.23 21.21
C ILE A 531 27.06 -8.98 20.68
N THR A 532 26.35 -8.21 19.86
CA THR A 532 26.77 -6.86 19.47
C THR A 532 25.89 -5.80 20.13
N TYR A 533 26.48 -4.68 20.56
CA TYR A 533 25.78 -3.56 21.21
C TYR A 533 25.74 -2.31 20.31
N PRO A 534 24.66 -2.11 19.52
CA PRO A 534 24.50 -0.92 18.71
C PRO A 534 24.31 0.35 19.55
N LYS A 535 24.70 1.51 19.00
CA LYS A 535 24.44 2.82 19.65
C LYS A 535 22.93 3.06 19.87
N VAL A 536 22.60 3.58 21.06
CA VAL A 536 21.22 3.88 21.51
C VAL A 536 20.68 5.13 20.80
N SER A 537 21.50 6.17 20.60
CA SER A 537 21.09 7.42 19.96
C SER A 537 21.07 7.30 18.43
N GLY A 538 19.95 7.71 17.83
CA GLY A 538 19.79 7.92 16.39
C GLY A 538 19.71 9.40 16.04
N VAL A 539 19.86 9.70 14.75
CA VAL A 539 19.73 11.06 14.19
C VAL A 539 18.29 11.58 14.39
N ARG A 540 18.12 12.87 14.72
CA ARG A 540 16.80 13.54 14.72
C ARG A 540 16.24 13.58 13.29
N LYS A 541 15.37 12.63 12.95
CA LYS A 541 14.68 12.59 11.66
C LYS A 541 13.17 12.77 11.87
N PHE A 542 12.57 13.74 11.19
CA PHE A 542 11.12 13.87 11.07
C PHE A 542 10.75 13.42 9.65
N ALA A 543 9.83 12.47 9.53
CA ALA A 543 9.47 11.89 8.24
C ALA A 543 9.02 12.99 7.25
N PRO A 544 9.67 13.15 6.08
CA PRO A 544 9.33 14.15 5.07
C PRO A 544 7.86 14.10 4.64
N SER A 545 7.32 12.89 4.40
CA SER A 545 5.91 12.66 4.05
C SER A 545 4.95 13.22 5.11
N ARG A 546 5.28 13.02 6.39
CA ARG A 546 4.49 13.52 7.52
C ARG A 546 4.58 15.04 7.66
N TYR A 547 5.70 15.65 7.25
CA TYR A 547 5.86 17.10 7.20
C TYR A 547 4.98 17.70 6.12
N ILE A 548 5.03 17.11 4.92
CA ILE A 548 4.20 17.48 3.78
C ILE A 548 2.72 17.45 4.18
N LYS A 549 2.23 16.34 4.75
CA LYS A 549 0.85 16.25 5.22
C LYS A 549 0.46 17.33 6.23
N LYS A 550 1.36 17.64 7.17
CA LYS A 550 1.06 18.57 8.27
C LYS A 550 1.09 20.03 7.83
N TYR A 551 2.03 20.41 6.97
CA TYR A 551 2.31 21.82 6.65
C TYR A 551 2.06 22.19 5.19
N LEU A 552 2.07 21.22 4.27
CA LEU A 552 1.90 21.41 2.83
C LEU A 552 0.65 20.68 2.32
N LYS A 553 -0.42 20.67 3.12
CA LYS A 553 -1.70 20.06 2.71
C LYS A 553 -2.34 20.85 1.57
N GLY A 554 -2.69 20.16 0.47
CA GLY A 554 -3.24 20.77 -0.74
C GLY A 554 -2.22 21.59 -1.52
N TYR A 555 -0.93 21.31 -1.33
CA TYR A 555 0.16 22.01 -2.02
C TYR A 555 0.47 21.39 -3.38
N PHE A 556 0.28 20.09 -3.52
CA PHE A 556 0.53 19.33 -4.74
C PHE A 556 -0.79 19.03 -5.45
N ASP A 557 -0.79 19.15 -6.76
CA ASP A 557 -1.94 18.84 -7.61
C ASP A 557 -2.01 17.33 -7.90
N PHE A 558 -0.89 16.73 -8.34
CA PHE A 558 -0.74 15.27 -8.49
C PHE A 558 0.27 14.69 -7.50
N ALA A 559 -0.01 13.48 -7.02
CA ALA A 559 0.95 12.58 -6.41
C ALA A 559 1.09 11.30 -7.26
N VAL A 560 2.30 11.02 -7.73
CA VAL A 560 2.63 9.80 -8.48
C VAL A 560 3.31 8.83 -7.52
N PHE A 561 2.80 7.60 -7.48
CA PHE A 561 3.34 6.52 -6.67
C PHE A 561 3.88 5.44 -7.60
N ASP A 562 5.19 5.44 -7.79
CA ASP A 562 5.87 4.42 -8.56
C ASP A 562 6.05 3.15 -7.72
N GLU A 563 5.95 1.99 -8.38
CA GLU A 563 5.86 0.66 -7.77
C GLU A 563 4.81 0.54 -6.65
N ALA A 564 3.57 0.93 -6.97
CA ALA A 564 2.47 1.05 -6.02
C ALA A 564 2.16 -0.24 -5.22
N HIS A 565 2.50 -1.40 -5.78
CA HIS A 565 2.33 -2.70 -5.13
C HIS A 565 3.17 -2.88 -3.85
N GLU A 566 4.25 -2.12 -3.68
CA GLU A 566 5.04 -2.14 -2.44
C GLU A 566 4.29 -1.48 -1.27
N TYR A 567 3.30 -0.63 -1.53
CA TYR A 567 2.56 0.11 -0.50
C TYR A 567 1.37 -0.67 0.09
N LYS A 568 1.17 -1.94 -0.32
CA LYS A 568 0.06 -2.80 0.11
C LYS A 568 0.00 -3.12 1.61
N GLY A 569 1.11 -3.02 2.35
CA GLY A 569 1.16 -3.39 3.76
C GLY A 569 0.44 -2.39 4.67
N GLY A 570 -0.57 -2.81 5.44
CA GLY A 570 -1.37 -1.94 6.31
C GLY A 570 -0.61 -1.21 7.42
N GLY A 571 0.39 -1.88 8.02
CA GLY A 571 1.28 -1.30 9.04
C GLY A 571 2.63 -0.82 8.51
N SER A 572 2.85 -0.87 7.19
CA SER A 572 4.16 -0.54 6.62
C SER A 572 4.44 0.96 6.67
N ALA A 573 5.69 1.34 6.95
CA ALA A 573 6.10 2.74 6.97
C ALA A 573 5.98 3.39 5.58
N GLN A 574 6.22 2.63 4.51
CA GLN A 574 6.03 3.08 3.13
C GLN A 574 4.53 3.32 2.81
N GLY A 575 3.63 2.41 3.22
CA GLY A 575 2.19 2.61 3.06
C GLY A 575 1.65 3.78 3.88
N MET A 576 2.24 4.08 5.04
CA MET A 576 1.93 5.30 5.79
C MET A 576 2.40 6.57 5.06
N ALA A 577 3.61 6.56 4.49
CA ALA A 577 4.14 7.67 3.71
C ALA A 577 3.28 7.96 2.47
N MET A 578 2.87 6.91 1.74
CA MET A 578 1.92 7.02 0.63
C MET A 578 0.63 7.71 1.06
N ASN A 579 -0.03 7.23 2.12
CA ASN A 579 -1.25 7.83 2.66
C ASN A 579 -1.06 9.30 3.07
N ASP A 580 0.12 9.66 3.58
CA ASP A 580 0.41 11.04 3.96
C ASP A 580 0.51 11.96 2.71
N LEU A 581 1.06 11.47 1.60
CA LEU A 581 1.10 12.18 0.32
C LEU A 581 -0.27 12.20 -0.39
N VAL A 582 -1.05 11.12 -0.32
CA VAL A 582 -2.44 11.10 -0.81
C VAL A 582 -3.25 12.21 -0.15
N LYS A 583 -3.11 12.38 1.17
CA LYS A 583 -3.79 13.45 1.93
C LYS A 583 -3.29 14.86 1.64
N ALA A 584 -2.11 14.99 1.06
CA ALA A 584 -1.51 16.28 0.73
C ALA A 584 -1.73 16.70 -0.74
N SER A 585 -2.18 15.77 -1.59
CA SER A 585 -2.40 15.95 -3.03
C SER A 585 -3.88 15.90 -3.39
N SER A 586 -4.24 16.43 -4.55
CA SER A 586 -5.62 16.36 -5.07
C SER A 586 -5.88 15.11 -5.91
N ARG A 587 -4.89 14.70 -6.71
CA ARG A 587 -4.99 13.58 -7.65
C ARG A 587 -3.85 12.58 -7.47
N GLN A 588 -4.09 11.31 -7.76
CA GLN A 588 -3.15 10.22 -7.52
C GLN A 588 -2.98 9.30 -8.75
N LEU A 589 -1.74 9.12 -9.20
CA LEU A 589 -1.36 8.10 -10.18
C LEU A 589 -0.65 6.97 -9.45
N ALA A 590 -1.21 5.76 -9.46
CA ALA A 590 -0.58 4.58 -8.87
C ALA A 590 0.00 3.70 -9.99
N LEU A 591 1.32 3.79 -10.20
CA LEU A 591 2.02 3.06 -11.25
C LEU A 591 2.53 1.73 -10.69
N THR A 592 2.29 0.62 -11.38
CA THR A 592 2.83 -0.67 -10.97
C THR A 592 3.00 -1.62 -12.15
N GLY A 593 4.03 -2.46 -12.10
CA GLY A 593 4.17 -3.61 -13.00
C GLY A 593 3.15 -4.72 -12.72
N THR A 594 2.64 -4.78 -11.49
CA THR A 594 1.68 -5.80 -11.06
C THR A 594 0.88 -5.28 -9.89
N ILE A 595 -0.45 -5.28 -9.95
CA ILE A 595 -1.27 -4.73 -8.86
C ILE A 595 -1.40 -5.67 -7.65
N ALA A 596 -1.33 -6.99 -7.85
CA ALA A 596 -1.39 -7.99 -6.79
C ALA A 596 -0.68 -9.30 -7.15
N GLY A 597 -0.01 -9.91 -6.17
CA GLY A 597 0.61 -11.23 -6.31
C GLY A 597 -0.32 -12.41 -6.06
N GLY A 598 -1.56 -12.34 -6.54
CA GLY A 598 -2.53 -13.44 -6.40
C GLY A 598 -3.31 -13.52 -5.08
N TYR A 599 -3.15 -12.56 -4.16
CA TYR A 599 -3.91 -12.50 -2.89
C TYR A 599 -4.80 -11.26 -2.83
N ALA A 600 -6.07 -11.44 -2.43
CA ALA A 600 -7.04 -10.36 -2.35
C ALA A 600 -6.65 -9.28 -1.31
N ASN A 601 -5.98 -9.65 -0.22
CA ASN A 601 -5.58 -8.69 0.82
C ASN A 601 -4.53 -7.67 0.34
N HIS A 602 -3.85 -7.92 -0.79
CA HIS A 602 -2.94 -6.96 -1.40
C HIS A 602 -3.64 -5.67 -1.85
N PHE A 603 -4.91 -5.75 -2.24
CA PHE A 603 -5.69 -4.57 -2.66
C PHE A 603 -6.22 -3.76 -1.47
N PHE A 604 -6.56 -4.43 -0.38
CA PHE A 604 -7.36 -3.85 0.70
C PHE A 604 -6.83 -2.52 1.22
N TYR A 605 -5.58 -2.49 1.69
CA TYR A 605 -5.00 -1.26 2.26
C TYR A 605 -4.63 -0.23 1.19
N LEU A 606 -4.41 -0.64 -0.05
CA LEU A 606 -4.12 0.28 -1.15
C LEU A 606 -5.40 1.05 -1.52
N LEU A 607 -6.50 0.32 -1.74
CA LEU A 607 -7.83 0.88 -1.99
C LEU A 607 -8.30 1.76 -0.82
N TYR A 608 -8.11 1.34 0.43
CA TYR A 608 -8.52 2.16 1.58
C TYR A 608 -7.77 3.50 1.68
N ARG A 609 -6.55 3.58 1.15
CA ARG A 609 -5.78 4.83 1.13
C ARG A 609 -6.24 5.77 0.02
N LEU A 610 -6.55 5.20 -1.15
CA LEU A 610 -6.96 5.96 -2.34
C LEU A 610 -8.43 6.37 -2.27
N ASP A 611 -9.32 5.45 -1.88
CA ASP A 611 -10.77 5.67 -1.77
C ASP A 611 -11.36 5.07 -0.48
N PRO A 612 -11.13 5.71 0.68
CA PRO A 612 -11.73 5.29 1.93
C PRO A 612 -13.26 5.46 1.96
N ALA A 613 -13.85 6.26 1.07
CA ALA A 613 -15.29 6.51 1.06
C ALA A 613 -16.02 5.30 0.45
N LYS A 614 -15.58 4.84 -0.72
CA LYS A 614 -16.10 3.63 -1.38
C LYS A 614 -15.93 2.40 -0.50
N MET A 615 -14.74 2.22 0.09
CA MET A 615 -14.48 1.10 1.00
C MET A 615 -15.44 1.06 2.20
N LYS A 616 -15.73 2.22 2.82
CA LYS A 616 -16.70 2.30 3.91
C LYS A 616 -18.14 2.12 3.44
N GLY A 617 -18.51 2.68 2.29
CA GLY A 617 -19.83 2.51 1.69
C GLY A 617 -20.16 1.04 1.40
N MET A 618 -19.14 0.24 1.09
CA MET A 618 -19.26 -1.21 0.90
C MET A 618 -19.15 -2.04 2.20
N GLY A 619 -19.10 -1.40 3.37
CA GLY A 619 -19.09 -2.07 4.67
C GLY A 619 -17.72 -2.48 5.20
N PHE A 620 -16.61 -2.00 4.61
CA PHE A 620 -15.26 -2.34 5.06
C PHE A 620 -14.71 -1.29 6.05
N SER A 621 -14.34 -1.73 7.25
CA SER A 621 -13.67 -0.91 8.28
C SER A 621 -12.15 -0.94 8.10
N TYR A 622 -11.42 0.12 8.47
CA TYR A 622 -9.96 0.07 8.42
C TYR A 622 -9.40 -0.84 9.51
N GLY A 623 -8.62 -1.85 9.12
CA GLY A 623 -7.93 -2.75 10.05
C GLY A 623 -8.19 -4.22 9.73
N ALA A 624 -7.74 -5.10 10.63
CA ALA A 624 -7.80 -6.55 10.42
C ALA A 624 -9.23 -7.09 10.24
N GLU A 625 -10.22 -6.48 10.88
CA GLU A 625 -11.63 -6.89 10.74
C GLU A 625 -12.15 -6.62 9.32
N GLY A 626 -11.96 -5.40 8.80
CA GLY A 626 -12.37 -5.09 7.44
C GLY A 626 -11.53 -5.79 6.38
N GLU A 627 -10.23 -6.01 6.63
CA GLU A 627 -9.37 -6.83 5.76
C GLU A 627 -9.94 -8.25 5.67
N ARG A 628 -10.34 -8.85 6.80
CA ARG A 628 -10.96 -10.18 6.83
C ARG A 628 -12.28 -10.22 6.05
N LYS A 629 -13.17 -9.24 6.24
CA LYS A 629 -14.43 -9.14 5.48
C LYS A 629 -14.16 -8.98 3.98
N PHE A 630 -13.15 -8.19 3.63
CA PHE A 630 -12.75 -7.99 2.24
C PHE A 630 -12.23 -9.29 1.60
N VAL A 631 -11.34 -10.01 2.28
CA VAL A 631 -10.83 -11.30 1.80
C VAL A 631 -11.94 -12.34 1.72
N MET A 632 -12.87 -12.38 2.66
CA MET A 632 -14.03 -13.28 2.58
C MET A 632 -14.92 -13.01 1.37
N LYS A 633 -15.00 -11.75 0.92
CA LYS A 633 -15.82 -11.37 -0.24
C LYS A 633 -15.09 -11.55 -1.57
N TYR A 634 -13.80 -11.19 -1.63
CA TYR A 634 -13.04 -11.08 -2.87
C TYR A 634 -11.88 -12.08 -3.00
N GLY A 635 -11.64 -12.95 -2.03
CA GLY A 635 -10.55 -13.92 -2.10
C GLY A 635 -10.86 -15.24 -1.43
N THR A 636 -9.84 -16.08 -1.35
CA THR A 636 -9.96 -17.42 -0.77
C THR A 636 -9.51 -17.40 0.69
N VAL A 637 -10.32 -18.00 1.57
CA VAL A 637 -10.02 -18.11 3.00
C VAL A 637 -9.92 -19.58 3.38
N SER A 638 -8.87 -19.95 4.13
CA SER A 638 -8.80 -21.26 4.79
C SER A 638 -8.98 -21.15 6.28
N THR A 639 -9.88 -21.97 6.81
CA THR A 639 -10.03 -22.26 8.23
C THR A 639 -9.52 -23.67 8.52
N GLU A 640 -8.61 -23.78 9.48
CA GLU A 640 -8.15 -25.07 10.00
C GLU A 640 -9.08 -25.47 11.16
N TYR A 641 -9.50 -26.73 11.21
CA TYR A 641 -10.33 -27.28 12.29
C TYR A 641 -9.57 -28.43 12.95
N GLU A 642 -9.59 -28.48 14.27
CA GLU A 642 -9.12 -29.63 15.05
C GLU A 642 -10.17 -30.74 14.91
N VAL A 643 -9.75 -31.87 14.35
CA VAL A 643 -10.53 -33.11 14.40
C VAL A 643 -9.98 -33.87 15.59
N GLY A 644 -10.79 -34.01 16.64
CA GLY A 644 -10.42 -34.84 17.78
C GLY A 644 -10.50 -36.31 17.39
N ASP A 645 -9.39 -37.04 17.52
CA ASP A 645 -9.40 -38.49 17.50
C ASP A 645 -9.97 -39.00 18.82
N GLU A 646 -11.29 -39.06 18.93
CA GLU A 646 -11.93 -39.92 19.95
C GLU A 646 -12.20 -41.28 19.30
N GLN A 647 -11.45 -42.28 19.77
CA GLN A 647 -11.69 -43.69 19.49
C GLN A 647 -13.04 -44.12 20.11
N GLU A 648 -14.13 -43.91 19.38
CA GLU A 648 -15.31 -44.79 19.28
C GLU A 648 -16.39 -44.08 18.46
N GLY A 649 -16.89 -44.77 17.43
CA GLY A 649 -17.73 -44.17 16.40
C GLY A 649 -19.06 -43.59 16.90
N SER A 650 -19.25 -42.29 16.73
CA SER A 650 -20.26 -41.74 15.82
C SER A 650 -20.00 -40.24 15.64
N TYR A 651 -19.69 -39.82 14.41
CA TYR A 651 -19.63 -38.41 14.10
C TYR A 651 -21.05 -37.88 13.89
N ASN A 652 -21.46 -36.89 14.69
CA ASN A 652 -22.58 -36.04 14.30
C ASN A 652 -22.15 -35.28 13.03
N SER A 653 -22.87 -35.50 11.92
CA SER A 653 -22.64 -34.84 10.61
C SER A 653 -22.70 -33.29 10.64
N MET A 654 -22.97 -32.70 11.81
CA MET A 654 -23.28 -31.29 12.01
C MET A 654 -22.27 -30.53 12.89
N SER A 655 -21.26 -31.17 13.49
CA SER A 655 -20.26 -30.46 14.30
C SER A 655 -18.96 -30.25 13.51
N ARG A 656 -18.79 -29.06 12.92
CA ARG A 656 -17.45 -28.57 12.56
C ARG A 656 -16.66 -28.45 13.86
N GLY A 657 -15.58 -29.22 14.01
CA GLY A 657 -14.74 -29.24 15.22
C GLY A 657 -14.20 -27.87 15.63
N ARG A 658 -13.34 -27.82 16.65
CA ARG A 658 -12.80 -26.54 17.15
C ARG A 658 -11.93 -25.87 16.09
N GLN A 659 -12.24 -24.64 15.71
CA GLN A 659 -11.43 -23.91 14.73
C GLN A 659 -10.04 -23.60 15.31
N LEU A 660 -8.99 -24.11 14.66
CA LEU A 660 -7.58 -23.85 14.99
C LEU A 660 -7.16 -22.50 14.41
N GLY A 661 -7.33 -21.45 15.22
CA GLY A 661 -6.81 -20.11 14.93
C GLY A 661 -7.62 -19.28 13.94
N SER A 662 -7.09 -18.09 13.61
CA SER A 662 -7.74 -17.15 12.71
C SER A 662 -7.67 -17.63 11.25
N PRO A 663 -8.74 -17.44 10.45
CA PRO A 663 -8.71 -17.82 9.04
C PRO A 663 -7.56 -17.12 8.30
N LYS A 664 -6.87 -17.88 7.44
CA LYS A 664 -5.73 -17.38 6.65
C LYS A 664 -6.19 -17.08 5.21
N CYS A 665 -5.69 -15.99 4.64
CA CYS A 665 -5.87 -15.70 3.21
C CYS A 665 -5.06 -16.70 2.40
N LYS A 666 -5.73 -17.38 1.46
CA LYS A 666 -5.08 -18.19 0.42
C LYS A 666 -4.98 -17.39 -0.88
N PRO A 667 -4.10 -17.81 -1.81
CA PRO A 667 -4.14 -17.30 -3.18
C PRO A 667 -5.53 -17.53 -3.81
N GLY A 668 -5.93 -16.64 -4.70
CA GLY A 668 -7.24 -16.64 -5.35
C GLY A 668 -7.96 -15.31 -5.16
N ILE A 669 -8.40 -14.73 -6.27
CA ILE A 669 -9.07 -13.42 -6.31
C ILE A 669 -10.35 -13.55 -7.13
N SER A 670 -11.47 -13.10 -6.57
CA SER A 670 -12.74 -13.03 -7.26
C SER A 670 -12.73 -11.95 -8.33
N LEU A 671 -13.22 -12.28 -9.53
CA LEU A 671 -13.43 -11.32 -10.63
C LEU A 671 -14.28 -10.12 -10.24
N ARG A 672 -15.14 -10.25 -9.22
CA ARG A 672 -15.95 -9.13 -8.70
C ARG A 672 -15.10 -7.95 -8.23
N ILE A 673 -13.85 -8.17 -7.85
CA ILE A 673 -12.96 -7.05 -7.48
C ILE A 673 -12.70 -6.14 -8.68
N PHE A 674 -12.68 -6.70 -9.90
CA PHE A 674 -12.44 -5.97 -11.12
C PHE A 674 -13.61 -5.03 -11.41
N THR A 675 -14.84 -5.57 -11.40
CA THR A 675 -16.06 -4.79 -11.59
C THR A 675 -16.26 -3.75 -10.50
N ASP A 676 -15.98 -4.10 -9.25
CA ASP A 676 -16.26 -3.20 -8.12
C ASP A 676 -15.20 -2.10 -7.98
N PHE A 677 -13.93 -2.32 -8.36
CA PHE A 677 -12.83 -1.38 -8.06
C PHE A 677 -11.87 -1.02 -9.19
N LEU A 678 -11.73 -1.84 -10.23
CA LEU A 678 -10.67 -1.68 -11.24
C LEU A 678 -11.19 -1.22 -12.59
N LEU A 679 -12.37 -1.67 -13.03
CA LEU A 679 -12.90 -1.44 -14.38
C LEU A 679 -12.93 0.05 -14.77
N ASP A 680 -13.31 0.94 -13.85
CA ASP A 680 -13.42 2.39 -14.08
C ASP A 680 -12.21 3.20 -13.58
N LYS A 681 -11.19 2.53 -13.05
CA LYS A 681 -10.08 3.15 -12.30
C LYS A 681 -8.71 2.53 -12.60
N ALA A 682 -8.60 1.59 -13.53
CA ALA A 682 -7.35 0.94 -13.88
C ALA A 682 -7.20 0.83 -15.39
N VAL A 683 -6.00 1.13 -15.88
CA VAL A 683 -5.57 0.82 -17.25
C VAL A 683 -4.54 -0.30 -17.21
N PHE A 684 -4.54 -1.11 -18.25
CA PHE A 684 -3.66 -2.25 -18.41
C PHE A 684 -2.97 -2.14 -19.77
N LEU A 685 -1.66 -2.38 -19.80
CA LEU A 685 -0.88 -2.40 -21.04
C LEU A 685 0.25 -3.41 -20.90
N ASN A 686 0.25 -4.39 -21.78
CA ASN A 686 1.29 -5.40 -21.81
C ASN A 686 2.27 -5.15 -22.95
N LEU A 687 3.46 -5.69 -22.81
CA LEU A 687 4.51 -5.49 -23.81
C LEU A 687 4.17 -6.24 -25.13
N SER A 688 3.33 -7.29 -25.06
CA SER A 688 2.75 -7.99 -26.22
C SER A 688 1.82 -7.12 -27.05
N ASP A 689 1.08 -6.20 -26.43
CA ASP A 689 0.20 -5.24 -27.13
C ASP A 689 1.02 -4.25 -27.98
N MET A 690 2.32 -4.17 -27.69
CA MET A 690 3.33 -3.35 -28.36
C MET A 690 4.27 -4.18 -29.25
N SER A 691 4.00 -5.47 -29.43
CA SER A 691 4.89 -6.43 -30.13
C SER A 691 5.22 -6.01 -31.55
N SER A 692 4.31 -5.32 -32.25
CA SER A 692 4.52 -4.77 -33.59
C SER A 692 5.62 -3.69 -33.65
N PHE A 693 6.07 -3.16 -32.51
CA PHE A 693 7.14 -2.15 -32.44
C PHE A 693 8.45 -2.69 -31.84
N LEU A 694 8.46 -3.94 -31.38
CA LEU A 694 9.56 -4.57 -30.65
C LEU A 694 10.28 -5.64 -31.48
N PRO A 695 11.56 -5.91 -31.18
CA PRO A 695 12.27 -7.03 -31.79
C PRO A 695 11.73 -8.37 -31.27
N PRO A 696 12.07 -9.51 -31.89
CA PRO A 696 11.67 -10.83 -31.38
C PRO A 696 12.27 -11.11 -29.99
N LEU A 697 11.49 -11.81 -29.15
CA LEU A 697 11.92 -12.35 -27.86
C LEU A 697 11.88 -13.87 -27.91
N VAL A 698 12.99 -14.51 -27.53
CA VAL A 698 13.11 -15.97 -27.48
C VAL A 698 13.40 -16.42 -26.05
N GLU A 699 12.47 -17.15 -25.44
CA GLU A 699 12.67 -17.78 -24.13
C GLU A 699 12.86 -19.30 -24.27
N LYS A 700 13.96 -19.84 -23.74
CA LYS A 700 14.32 -21.27 -23.83
C LYS A 700 14.59 -21.87 -22.45
N VAL A 701 14.02 -23.04 -22.20
CA VAL A 701 14.26 -23.83 -20.98
C VAL A 701 15.15 -25.03 -21.32
N GLU A 702 16.33 -25.10 -20.70
CA GLU A 702 17.31 -26.17 -20.91
C GLU A 702 17.46 -27.04 -19.65
N CYS A 703 17.02 -28.30 -19.75
CA CYS A 703 17.24 -29.31 -18.71
C CYS A 703 18.60 -29.97 -18.93
N ILE A 704 19.49 -29.85 -17.95
CA ILE A 704 20.88 -30.29 -18.00
C ILE A 704 21.05 -31.51 -17.09
N PRO A 705 21.55 -32.65 -17.61
CA PRO A 705 21.85 -33.83 -16.82
C PRO A 705 22.89 -33.55 -15.73
N ILE A 706 22.55 -33.89 -14.48
CA ILE A 706 23.48 -33.86 -13.35
C ILE A 706 24.34 -35.12 -13.28
N GLU A 707 25.55 -34.98 -12.75
CA GLU A 707 26.47 -36.06 -12.43
C GLU A 707 25.83 -37.06 -11.45
N ASP A 708 26.09 -38.36 -11.66
CA ASP A 708 25.44 -39.42 -10.87
C ASP A 708 25.82 -39.37 -9.38
N ASP A 709 27.06 -38.98 -9.06
CA ASP A 709 27.52 -38.78 -7.69
C ASP A 709 26.71 -37.67 -6.98
N ILE A 710 26.48 -36.54 -7.66
CA ILE A 710 25.67 -35.43 -7.14
C ILE A 710 24.22 -35.91 -6.95
N CYS A 711 23.67 -36.65 -7.91
CA CYS A 711 22.31 -37.17 -7.87
C CYS A 711 22.08 -38.12 -6.68
N SER A 712 23.02 -39.03 -6.43
CA SER A 712 23.01 -39.95 -5.29
C SER A 712 22.94 -39.19 -3.96
N GLU A 713 23.88 -38.26 -3.75
CA GLU A 713 23.99 -37.53 -2.49
C GLU A 713 22.85 -36.55 -2.27
N TYR A 714 22.39 -35.88 -3.32
CA TYR A 714 21.22 -35.03 -3.29
C TYR A 714 19.97 -35.78 -2.77
N ASN A 715 19.74 -37.00 -3.28
CA ASN A 715 18.61 -37.82 -2.85
C ASN A 715 18.80 -38.35 -1.43
N SER A 716 20.01 -38.80 -1.08
CA SER A 716 20.35 -39.28 0.26
C SER A 716 20.08 -38.23 1.35
N VAL A 717 20.58 -37.00 1.17
CA VAL A 717 20.38 -35.90 2.13
C VAL A 717 18.89 -35.53 2.23
N ARG A 718 18.17 -35.48 1.10
CA ARG A 718 16.73 -35.17 1.10
C ARG A 718 15.91 -36.19 1.87
N GLU A 719 16.19 -37.47 1.71
CA GLU A 719 15.49 -38.53 2.45
C GLU A 719 15.80 -38.46 3.96
N ARG A 720 17.04 -38.15 4.35
CA ARG A 720 17.38 -37.91 5.77
C ARG A 720 16.63 -36.72 6.37
N LEU A 721 16.56 -35.61 5.63
CA LEU A 721 15.79 -34.44 6.06
C LEU A 721 14.29 -34.72 6.14
N LYS A 722 13.72 -35.46 5.17
CA LYS A 722 12.31 -35.90 5.21
C LYS A 722 12.03 -36.75 6.45
N LYS A 723 12.86 -37.76 6.72
CA LYS A 723 12.73 -38.58 7.94
C LYS A 723 12.77 -37.73 9.20
N ALA A 724 13.72 -36.79 9.30
CA ALA A 724 13.81 -35.86 10.42
C ALA A 724 12.57 -34.94 10.55
N MET A 725 11.90 -34.59 9.45
CA MET A 725 10.66 -33.81 9.50
C MET A 725 9.51 -34.58 10.16
N TYR A 726 9.37 -35.88 9.88
CA TYR A 726 8.30 -36.72 10.42
C TYR A 726 8.62 -37.26 11.82
N GLU A 727 9.84 -37.76 12.03
CA GLU A 727 10.20 -38.51 13.25
C GLU A 727 10.55 -37.60 14.45
N LYS A 728 11.01 -36.36 14.20
CA LYS A 728 11.46 -35.44 15.26
C LYS A 728 10.51 -34.25 15.49
N ASP A 729 9.33 -34.26 14.85
CA ASP A 729 8.36 -33.16 14.83
C ASP A 729 8.98 -31.77 14.48
N LEU A 730 10.10 -31.79 13.76
CA LEU A 730 10.81 -30.59 13.32
C LEU A 730 10.19 -29.98 12.05
N GLY A 731 9.12 -30.58 11.51
CA GLY A 731 8.59 -30.37 10.16
C GLY A 731 8.55 -28.91 9.69
N LYS A 732 7.93 -28.00 10.45
CA LYS A 732 7.85 -26.58 10.07
C LYS A 732 9.16 -25.81 10.23
N SER A 733 10.06 -26.28 11.11
CA SER A 733 11.30 -25.58 11.45
C SER A 733 12.43 -25.82 10.42
N ILE A 734 12.52 -27.03 9.86
CA ILE A 734 13.58 -27.41 8.90
C ILE A 734 13.15 -27.35 7.43
N LEU A 735 11.84 -27.21 7.13
CA LEU A 735 11.33 -27.09 5.75
C LEU A 735 12.05 -26.00 4.94
N GLY A 736 12.36 -24.86 5.57
CA GLY A 736 13.12 -23.80 4.92
C GLY A 736 14.54 -24.22 4.53
N ALA A 737 15.24 -24.97 5.39
CA ALA A 737 16.57 -25.50 5.09
C ALA A 737 16.51 -26.58 4.00
N PHE A 738 15.50 -27.46 4.05
CA PHE A 738 15.25 -28.49 3.04
C PHE A 738 15.05 -27.91 1.64
N LEU A 739 14.22 -26.88 1.49
CA LEU A 739 13.98 -26.22 0.20
C LEU A 739 15.24 -25.52 -0.32
N GLN A 740 15.99 -24.82 0.54
CA GLN A 740 17.22 -24.13 0.16
C GLN A 740 18.34 -25.10 -0.27
N PHE A 741 18.44 -26.25 0.41
CA PHE A 741 19.32 -27.34 -0.01
C PHE A 741 18.89 -27.87 -1.38
N SER A 742 17.59 -28.20 -1.52
CA SER A 742 17.05 -28.82 -2.73
C SER A 742 17.21 -27.95 -3.98
N LEU A 743 17.21 -26.63 -3.83
CA LEU A 743 17.37 -25.69 -4.96
C LEU A 743 18.83 -25.38 -5.30
N SER A 744 19.77 -25.47 -4.35
CA SER A 744 21.13 -24.93 -4.52
C SER A 744 22.25 -25.96 -4.50
N TYR A 745 22.02 -27.16 -3.97
CA TYR A 745 23.09 -28.14 -3.79
C TYR A 745 23.69 -28.62 -5.12
N THR A 746 22.87 -28.83 -6.15
CA THR A 746 23.34 -29.31 -7.46
C THR A 746 24.24 -28.33 -8.20
N ASP A 747 24.12 -27.03 -7.93
CA ASP A 747 24.99 -26.02 -8.54
C ASP A 747 26.32 -25.83 -7.78
N LYS A 748 26.38 -26.30 -6.53
CA LYS A 748 27.56 -26.24 -5.66
C LYS A 748 27.53 -27.36 -4.61
N PRO A 749 27.96 -28.58 -4.98
CA PRO A 749 27.93 -29.76 -4.12
C PRO A 749 29.14 -29.86 -3.17
N TYR A 750 29.87 -28.77 -2.97
CA TYR A 750 31.12 -28.72 -2.20
C TYR A 750 31.18 -27.50 -1.28
N GLY A 751 32.00 -27.60 -0.23
CA GLY A 751 32.19 -26.52 0.75
C GLY A 751 30.91 -26.10 1.47
N ARG A 752 30.02 -27.07 1.74
CA ARG A 752 28.75 -26.90 2.46
C ARG A 752 28.89 -27.43 3.89
N SER A 753 28.34 -26.73 4.87
CA SER A 753 28.22 -27.20 6.25
C SER A 753 26.97 -28.03 6.46
N ASP A 754 27.01 -28.85 7.49
CA ASP A 754 25.92 -29.71 7.88
C ASP A 754 24.66 -28.92 8.28
N ILE A 755 23.49 -29.50 8.02
CA ILE A 755 22.22 -28.86 8.35
C ILE A 755 21.94 -29.05 9.83
N LEU A 756 21.97 -27.96 10.59
CA LEU A 756 21.66 -27.95 12.02
C LEU A 756 20.17 -27.75 12.31
N SER A 757 19.72 -28.34 13.41
CA SER A 757 18.38 -28.18 13.95
C SER A 757 18.18 -26.77 14.55
N PRO A 758 17.12 -26.04 14.18
CA PRO A 758 16.82 -24.71 14.72
C PRO A 758 16.53 -24.68 16.23
N VAL A 759 16.17 -25.83 16.82
CA VAL A 759 15.69 -25.95 18.20
C VAL A 759 16.85 -26.25 19.15
N ASP A 760 17.67 -27.26 18.85
CA ASP A 760 18.73 -27.76 19.73
C ASP A 760 20.14 -27.62 19.13
N GLY A 761 20.28 -27.18 17.88
CA GLY A 761 21.58 -26.96 17.24
C GLY A 761 22.32 -28.23 16.81
N LYS A 762 21.73 -29.42 16.98
CA LYS A 762 22.35 -30.69 16.56
C LYS A 762 22.32 -30.87 15.05
N VAL A 763 23.28 -31.65 14.52
CA VAL A 763 23.30 -32.03 13.11
C VAL A 763 22.09 -32.91 12.79
N VAL A 764 21.32 -32.48 11.79
CA VAL A 764 20.14 -33.18 11.27
C VAL A 764 20.52 -34.00 10.04
N ALA A 765 21.34 -33.43 9.16
CA ALA A 765 21.87 -34.10 7.99
C ALA A 765 23.26 -33.56 7.67
N ASP A 766 24.22 -34.48 7.61
CA ASP A 766 25.59 -34.26 7.16
C ASP A 766 25.63 -34.14 5.63
N ILE A 767 26.30 -33.08 5.14
CA ILE A 767 26.39 -32.80 3.71
C ILE A 767 27.74 -33.28 3.17
N PRO A 768 27.76 -34.18 2.17
CA PRO A 768 29.01 -34.66 1.60
C PRO A 768 29.65 -33.58 0.71
N ASP A 769 30.97 -33.48 0.81
CA ASP A 769 31.79 -32.55 0.03
C ASP A 769 32.32 -33.22 -1.24
N LEU A 770 31.76 -32.84 -2.40
CA LEU A 770 32.16 -33.37 -3.70
C LEU A 770 33.19 -32.46 -4.41
N SER A 771 34.11 -31.84 -3.65
CA SER A 771 35.15 -30.94 -4.18
C SER A 771 36.02 -31.57 -5.28
N TYR A 772 36.18 -32.90 -5.31
CA TYR A 772 36.96 -33.62 -6.34
C TYR A 772 36.34 -33.53 -7.74
N LEU A 773 35.04 -33.25 -7.86
CA LEU A 773 34.38 -33.05 -9.17
C LEU A 773 34.80 -31.75 -9.83
N VAL A 774 35.32 -30.80 -9.04
CA VAL A 774 35.72 -29.47 -9.49
C VAL A 774 37.21 -29.19 -9.29
N SER A 775 37.97 -30.15 -8.76
CA SER A 775 39.42 -30.06 -8.66
C SER A 775 40.04 -30.02 -10.05
N ASP A 776 41.26 -29.46 -10.14
CA ASP A 776 42.06 -29.45 -11.36
C ASP A 776 41.40 -28.72 -12.57
N GLY A 777 40.48 -27.79 -12.29
CA GLY A 777 39.80 -27.01 -13.33
C GLY A 777 38.65 -27.76 -14.02
N ARG A 778 38.24 -28.93 -13.50
CA ARG A 778 37.06 -29.63 -14.01
C ARG A 778 35.79 -28.80 -13.82
N LEU A 779 34.90 -28.93 -14.80
CA LEU A 779 33.61 -28.23 -14.85
C LEU A 779 32.47 -29.22 -14.61
N LEU A 780 31.47 -28.79 -13.85
CA LEU A 780 30.19 -29.49 -13.76
C LEU A 780 29.44 -29.40 -15.10
N ASN A 781 28.53 -30.33 -15.38
CA ASN A 781 27.76 -30.33 -16.63
C ASN A 781 26.98 -29.03 -16.86
N LYS A 782 26.42 -28.45 -15.79
CA LYS A 782 25.74 -27.16 -15.84
C LYS A 782 26.70 -26.00 -16.12
N GLU A 783 27.92 -26.07 -15.60
CA GLU A 783 28.99 -25.09 -15.85
C GLU A 783 29.53 -25.18 -17.28
N LYS A 784 29.68 -26.39 -17.83
CA LYS A 784 30.04 -26.62 -19.24
C LYS A 784 29.03 -25.98 -20.16
N ARG A 785 27.74 -26.26 -19.94
CA ARG A 785 26.66 -25.69 -20.77
C ARG A 785 26.59 -24.17 -20.69
N LEU A 786 26.83 -23.60 -19.51
CA LEU A 786 26.94 -22.14 -19.35
C LEU A 786 28.09 -21.57 -20.20
N CYS A 787 29.26 -22.21 -20.19
CA CYS A 787 30.41 -21.75 -20.97
C CYS A 787 30.15 -21.86 -22.49
N GLU A 788 29.50 -22.93 -22.94
CA GLU A 788 29.06 -23.10 -24.33
C GLU A 788 28.14 -21.95 -24.76
N LEU A 789 27.06 -21.70 -24.01
CA LEU A 789 26.09 -20.64 -24.31
C LEU A 789 26.71 -19.25 -24.32
N VAL A 790 27.57 -18.94 -23.34
CA VAL A 790 28.26 -17.65 -23.30
C VAL A 790 29.20 -17.53 -24.51
N SER A 791 29.91 -18.58 -24.88
CA SER A 791 30.81 -18.56 -26.04
C SER A 791 30.06 -18.39 -27.37
N GLU A 792 28.91 -19.07 -27.53
CA GLU A 792 28.00 -18.92 -28.68
C GLU A 792 27.54 -17.46 -28.81
N GLU A 793 27.02 -16.86 -27.74
CA GLU A 793 26.52 -15.48 -27.75
C GLU A 793 27.63 -14.45 -27.97
N ILE A 794 28.81 -14.67 -27.37
CA ILE A 794 29.98 -13.80 -27.55
C ILE A 794 30.49 -13.85 -29.00
N SER A 795 30.38 -15.01 -29.67
CA SER A 795 30.74 -15.17 -31.09
C SER A 795 29.80 -14.42 -32.05
N GLU A 796 28.52 -14.23 -31.65
CA GLU A 796 27.55 -13.39 -32.36
C GLU A 796 27.66 -11.88 -32.00
N ASP A 797 28.71 -11.52 -31.26
CA ASP A 797 28.92 -10.20 -30.68
C ASP A 797 27.75 -9.71 -29.80
N ARG A 798 27.29 -10.58 -28.89
CA ARG A 798 26.20 -10.30 -27.96
C ARG A 798 26.72 -10.32 -26.52
N ASN A 799 26.50 -9.23 -25.80
CA ASN A 799 26.85 -9.15 -24.38
C ASN A 799 25.79 -9.85 -23.51
N VAL A 800 26.22 -10.41 -22.38
CA VAL A 800 25.42 -11.38 -21.60
C VAL A 800 25.27 -10.95 -20.14
N PHE A 801 24.07 -11.14 -19.60
CA PHE A 801 23.82 -11.11 -18.15
C PHE A 801 23.56 -12.53 -17.61
N VAL A 802 24.30 -12.93 -16.59
CA VAL A 802 24.14 -14.20 -15.89
C VAL A 802 23.55 -13.95 -14.51
N TYR A 803 22.39 -14.54 -14.24
CA TYR A 803 21.69 -14.42 -12.96
C TYR A 803 21.97 -15.60 -12.03
N CYS A 804 22.24 -15.27 -10.77
CA CYS A 804 22.42 -16.23 -9.69
C CYS A 804 21.59 -15.82 -8.46
N GLU A 805 20.77 -16.71 -7.89
CA GLU A 805 19.98 -16.40 -6.69
C GLU A 805 20.86 -16.33 -5.43
N TYR A 806 21.92 -17.15 -5.36
CA TYR A 806 22.78 -17.30 -4.20
C TYR A 806 24.07 -16.50 -4.35
N THR A 807 24.05 -15.22 -3.98
CA THR A 807 25.19 -14.28 -4.17
C THR A 807 25.72 -13.67 -2.87
N GLY A 808 25.23 -14.10 -1.72
CA GLY A 808 25.65 -13.57 -0.42
C GLY A 808 26.98 -14.15 0.08
N VAL A 809 27.46 -13.65 1.22
CA VAL A 809 28.56 -14.29 1.96
C VAL A 809 28.04 -15.61 2.51
N GLY A 810 28.28 -16.72 1.82
CA GLY A 810 27.74 -18.01 2.22
C GLY A 810 28.18 -19.16 1.34
N GLU A 811 28.00 -20.36 1.86
CA GLU A 811 28.46 -21.62 1.25
C GLU A 811 27.78 -21.93 -0.09
N ALA A 812 26.59 -21.36 -0.34
CA ALA A 812 25.86 -21.50 -1.60
C ALA A 812 26.36 -20.61 -2.73
N ASN A 813 27.30 -19.69 -2.46
CA ASN A 813 27.71 -18.70 -3.45
C ASN A 813 28.58 -19.31 -4.55
N VAL A 814 28.12 -19.17 -5.80
CA VAL A 814 28.79 -19.64 -7.02
C VAL A 814 29.44 -18.53 -7.85
N THR A 815 29.16 -17.25 -7.58
CA THR A 815 29.48 -16.13 -8.50
C THR A 815 30.97 -16.01 -8.80
N HIS A 816 31.85 -16.13 -7.79
CA HIS A 816 33.30 -16.05 -7.97
C HIS A 816 33.85 -17.24 -8.79
N ARG A 817 33.27 -18.43 -8.64
CA ARG A 817 33.65 -19.57 -9.47
C ARG A 817 33.19 -19.35 -10.91
N LEU A 818 31.96 -18.89 -11.11
CA LEU A 818 31.44 -18.55 -12.43
C LEU A 818 32.32 -17.50 -13.13
N LEU A 819 32.76 -16.47 -12.42
CA LEU A 819 33.71 -15.48 -12.97
C LEU A 819 35.01 -16.14 -13.43
N LYS A 820 35.58 -17.05 -12.64
CA LYS A 820 36.81 -17.76 -12.98
C LYS A 820 36.62 -18.63 -14.22
N ILE A 821 35.60 -19.49 -14.23
CA ILE A 821 35.39 -20.44 -15.33
C ILE A 821 35.03 -19.73 -16.64
N LEU A 822 34.26 -18.65 -16.60
CA LEU A 822 33.89 -17.88 -17.80
C LEU A 822 35.11 -17.15 -18.37
N SER A 823 35.97 -16.61 -17.50
CA SER A 823 37.22 -15.97 -17.93
C SER A 823 38.21 -16.98 -18.54
N GLU A 824 38.30 -18.19 -18.00
CA GLU A 824 39.27 -19.19 -18.44
C GLU A 824 38.81 -19.99 -19.68
N ASN A 825 37.51 -20.28 -19.80
CA ASN A 825 37.00 -21.22 -20.82
C ASN A 825 36.26 -20.55 -21.99
N CYS A 826 35.86 -19.28 -21.90
CA CYS A 826 35.07 -18.61 -22.96
C CYS A 826 35.91 -17.67 -23.85
N GLY A 827 37.24 -17.74 -23.78
CA GLY A 827 38.13 -16.85 -24.54
C GLY A 827 38.05 -15.36 -24.14
N LEU A 828 37.51 -15.08 -22.95
CA LEU A 828 37.34 -13.73 -22.41
C LEU A 828 38.57 -13.31 -21.61
N ARG A 829 38.98 -12.04 -21.73
CA ARG A 829 40.03 -11.48 -20.89
C ARG A 829 39.51 -11.31 -19.47
N LYS A 830 40.40 -11.35 -18.48
CA LYS A 830 40.07 -11.20 -17.04
C LYS A 830 39.26 -9.94 -16.68
N ARG A 831 39.26 -8.92 -17.54
CA ARG A 831 38.50 -7.66 -17.35
C ARG A 831 37.17 -7.61 -18.08
N GLU A 832 36.81 -8.65 -18.84
CA GLU A 832 35.57 -8.70 -19.64
C GLU A 832 34.40 -9.34 -18.89
N VAL A 833 34.65 -9.95 -17.73
CA VAL A 833 33.65 -10.54 -16.84
C VAL A 833 33.70 -9.85 -15.47
N GLU A 834 32.57 -9.34 -14.99
CA GLU A 834 32.47 -8.63 -13.70
C GLU A 834 31.27 -9.11 -12.87
N ILE A 835 31.40 -9.04 -11.55
CA ILE A 835 30.33 -9.38 -10.61
C ILE A 835 29.69 -8.09 -10.10
N LEU A 836 28.37 -7.98 -10.25
CA LEU A 836 27.59 -6.94 -9.60
C LEU A 836 27.01 -7.49 -8.29
N GLU A 837 27.61 -7.10 -7.17
CA GLU A 837 27.20 -7.53 -5.83
C GLU A 837 26.00 -6.74 -5.29
N SER A 838 25.32 -7.32 -4.29
CA SER A 838 24.22 -6.64 -3.61
C SER A 838 24.71 -5.59 -2.60
N SER A 839 25.88 -5.82 -1.99
CA SER A 839 26.55 -4.95 -1.02
C SER A 839 27.15 -3.71 -1.65
N PHE A 840 27.72 -3.85 -2.84
CA PHE A 840 28.46 -2.78 -3.52
C PHE A 840 28.34 -2.92 -5.04
N PRO A 841 28.18 -1.81 -5.79
CA PRO A 841 27.94 -0.44 -5.30
C PRO A 841 26.54 -0.27 -4.70
N SER A 842 26.31 0.87 -4.05
CA SER A 842 25.00 1.19 -3.47
C SER A 842 23.94 1.22 -4.56
N ALA A 843 22.68 0.93 -4.22
CA ALA A 843 21.61 0.80 -5.21
C ALA A 843 21.46 2.03 -6.13
N GLU A 844 21.74 3.24 -5.62
CA GLU A 844 21.69 4.50 -6.37
C GLU A 844 22.84 4.64 -7.39
N GLU A 845 24.01 4.04 -7.11
CA GLU A 845 25.23 4.15 -7.91
C GLU A 845 25.44 2.97 -8.88
N ARG A 846 24.65 1.89 -8.74
CA ARG A 846 24.79 0.65 -9.54
C ARG A 846 24.78 0.87 -11.03
N GLU A 847 23.93 1.77 -11.51
CA GLU A 847 23.79 2.02 -12.93
C GLU A 847 25.00 2.74 -13.51
N ALA A 848 25.41 3.84 -12.86
CA ALA A 848 26.61 4.58 -13.25
C ALA A 848 27.85 3.68 -13.22
N TRP A 849 27.97 2.83 -12.18
CA TRP A 849 29.04 1.85 -12.08
C TRP A 849 28.99 0.81 -13.23
N MET A 850 27.81 0.29 -13.56
CA MET A 850 27.64 -0.65 -14.68
C MET A 850 28.04 0.01 -16.01
N HIS A 851 27.63 1.25 -16.25
CA HIS A 851 28.00 1.99 -17.46
C HIS A 851 29.52 2.20 -17.55
N GLU A 852 30.16 2.57 -16.44
CA GLU A 852 31.62 2.73 -16.37
C GLU A 852 32.34 1.40 -16.66
N ARG A 853 31.86 0.30 -16.08
CA ARG A 853 32.45 -1.03 -16.27
C ARG A 853 32.28 -1.54 -17.70
N ALA A 854 31.09 -1.36 -18.29
CA ALA A 854 30.87 -1.65 -19.70
C ALA A 854 31.83 -0.84 -20.59
N SER A 855 32.06 0.44 -20.28
CA SER A 855 33.03 1.27 -21.03
C SER A 855 34.48 0.82 -20.91
N LYS A 856 34.81 0.05 -19.87
CA LYS A 856 36.13 -0.58 -19.69
C LYS A 856 36.27 -1.92 -20.42
N GLY A 857 35.25 -2.34 -21.18
CA GLY A 857 35.25 -3.54 -22.00
C GLY A 857 34.52 -4.75 -21.40
N VAL A 858 33.72 -4.57 -20.35
CA VAL A 858 32.94 -5.68 -19.77
C VAL A 858 31.85 -6.15 -20.74
N ARG A 859 31.85 -7.45 -21.05
CA ARG A 859 30.87 -8.11 -21.93
C ARG A 859 29.93 -9.04 -21.18
N VAL A 860 30.34 -9.54 -20.00
CA VAL A 860 29.52 -10.45 -19.19
C VAL A 860 29.40 -9.95 -17.76
N PHE A 861 28.16 -9.77 -17.28
CA PHE A 861 27.88 -9.45 -15.88
C PHE A 861 27.26 -10.64 -15.16
N ILE A 862 27.76 -10.94 -13.96
CA ILE A 862 27.18 -11.95 -13.06
C ILE A 862 26.52 -11.22 -11.89
N THR A 863 25.24 -11.45 -11.65
CA THR A 863 24.52 -10.72 -10.58
C THR A 863 23.34 -11.48 -10.00
N ASN A 864 22.86 -10.99 -8.86
CA ASN A 864 21.58 -11.43 -8.31
C ASN A 864 20.44 -10.78 -9.10
N PRO A 865 19.41 -11.53 -9.53
CA PRO A 865 18.25 -10.93 -10.21
C PRO A 865 17.55 -9.86 -9.34
N LYS A 866 17.68 -9.91 -8.01
CA LYS A 866 17.18 -8.86 -7.09
C LYS A 866 17.94 -7.53 -7.18
N CYS A 867 19.17 -7.53 -7.69
CA CYS A 867 19.97 -6.31 -7.88
C CYS A 867 19.51 -5.52 -9.10
N VAL A 868 18.99 -6.22 -10.11
CA VAL A 868 18.47 -5.65 -11.35
C VAL A 868 16.96 -5.49 -11.34
N LYS A 869 16.22 -6.09 -10.41
CA LYS A 869 14.75 -5.96 -10.32
C LYS A 869 14.24 -4.52 -10.27
N THR A 870 15.11 -3.57 -9.92
CA THR A 870 14.76 -2.15 -9.84
C THR A 870 15.61 -1.25 -10.76
N GLY A 871 15.07 -0.89 -11.92
CA GLY A 871 15.51 0.22 -12.77
C GLY A 871 16.65 0.04 -13.77
N LEU A 872 17.56 -0.94 -13.64
CA LEU A 872 18.77 -1.00 -14.49
C LEU A 872 18.47 -1.15 -15.99
N ASP A 873 19.13 -0.36 -16.82
CA ASP A 873 18.94 -0.32 -18.27
C ASP A 873 20.04 -1.13 -18.97
N PHE A 874 19.66 -2.16 -19.73
CA PHE A 874 20.61 -3.04 -20.43
C PHE A 874 20.99 -2.50 -21.81
N LEU A 875 20.34 -1.44 -22.27
CA LEU A 875 20.68 -0.68 -23.45
C LEU A 875 20.79 0.78 -23.05
N PHE A 876 22.00 1.34 -23.18
CA PHE A 876 22.30 2.71 -22.77
C PHE A 876 23.41 3.32 -23.62
N TYR A 877 23.50 4.65 -23.59
CA TYR A 877 24.59 5.40 -24.19
C TYR A 877 25.53 5.90 -23.09
N HIS A 878 26.83 5.69 -23.26
CA HIS A 878 27.85 6.23 -22.36
C HIS A 878 29.00 6.79 -23.18
N LYS A 879 29.32 8.08 -22.99
CA LYS A 879 30.35 8.82 -23.76
C LYS A 879 30.16 8.67 -25.28
N GLY A 880 28.93 8.82 -25.75
CA GLY A 880 28.57 8.72 -27.18
C GLY A 880 28.58 7.31 -27.78
N THR A 881 28.96 6.28 -27.01
CA THR A 881 28.96 4.87 -27.46
C THR A 881 27.74 4.14 -26.92
N MET A 882 27.09 3.32 -27.76
CA MET A 882 25.96 2.49 -27.37
C MET A 882 26.44 1.15 -26.82
N TYR A 883 25.95 0.78 -25.63
CA TYR A 883 26.20 -0.51 -25.00
C TYR A 883 24.87 -1.25 -24.88
N ASN A 884 24.85 -2.53 -25.27
CA ASN A 884 23.65 -3.35 -25.28
C ASN A 884 23.94 -4.77 -24.77
N PHE A 885 23.11 -5.24 -23.85
CA PHE A 885 23.13 -6.59 -23.28
C PHE A 885 21.82 -7.32 -23.60
N PRO A 886 21.69 -7.87 -24.82
CA PRO A 886 20.42 -8.44 -25.31
C PRO A 886 20.16 -9.87 -24.82
N THR A 887 21.08 -10.51 -24.10
CA THR A 887 20.98 -11.91 -23.68
C THR A 887 21.04 -12.06 -22.16
N ILE A 888 20.10 -12.84 -21.61
CA ILE A 888 19.98 -13.16 -20.18
C ILE A 888 20.05 -14.68 -19.99
N ILE A 889 20.85 -15.13 -19.04
CA ILE A 889 20.97 -16.54 -18.65
C ILE A 889 20.67 -16.68 -17.16
N PHE A 890 19.60 -17.38 -16.81
CA PHE A 890 19.32 -17.80 -15.44
C PHE A 890 20.10 -19.07 -15.12
N TYR A 891 21.29 -18.92 -14.52
CA TYR A 891 22.07 -20.06 -14.01
C TYR A 891 21.44 -20.62 -12.72
N GLN A 892 21.02 -19.72 -11.83
CA GLN A 892 20.20 -20.04 -10.66
C GLN A 892 19.02 -19.08 -10.58
N TYR A 893 17.90 -19.56 -10.03
CA TYR A 893 16.69 -18.78 -9.87
C TYR A 893 15.95 -19.14 -8.57
N GLY A 894 15.10 -18.22 -8.13
CA GLY A 894 14.25 -18.39 -6.95
C GLY A 894 12.79 -18.68 -7.31
N TYR A 895 11.97 -18.90 -6.28
CA TYR A 895 10.51 -19.10 -6.43
C TYR A 895 9.70 -17.80 -6.32
N ASP A 896 10.37 -16.64 -6.26
CA ASP A 896 9.72 -15.33 -6.22
C ASP A 896 9.34 -14.86 -7.62
N LEU A 897 8.05 -14.98 -7.95
CA LEU A 897 7.47 -14.58 -9.24
C LEU A 897 7.86 -13.15 -9.62
N PHE A 898 7.77 -12.22 -8.67
CA PHE A 898 8.04 -10.81 -8.97
C PHE A 898 9.48 -10.59 -9.39
N THR A 899 10.46 -11.10 -8.63
CA THR A 899 11.87 -10.96 -8.99
C THR A 899 12.17 -11.60 -10.34
N MET A 900 11.67 -12.82 -10.59
CA MET A 900 11.83 -13.55 -11.84
C MET A 900 11.32 -12.74 -13.03
N TRP A 901 10.05 -12.31 -12.96
CA TRP A 901 9.36 -11.61 -14.03
C TRP A 901 10.00 -10.25 -14.33
N GLN A 902 10.37 -9.50 -13.28
CA GLN A 902 11.05 -8.21 -13.46
C GLN A 902 12.46 -8.37 -14.05
N ALA A 903 13.17 -9.45 -13.73
CA ALA A 903 14.54 -9.68 -14.18
C ALA A 903 14.61 -10.25 -15.61
N SER A 904 13.70 -11.14 -16.01
CA SER A 904 13.70 -11.78 -17.34
C SER A 904 13.38 -10.80 -18.48
N ARG A 905 12.68 -9.71 -18.18
CA ARG A 905 12.29 -8.66 -19.15
C ARG A 905 13.23 -7.45 -19.15
N ARG A 906 14.43 -7.55 -18.55
CA ARG A 906 15.36 -6.40 -18.47
C ARG A 906 16.03 -6.01 -19.78
N HIS A 907 16.32 -6.99 -20.63
CA HIS A 907 16.89 -6.77 -21.97
C HIS A 907 15.82 -6.33 -22.99
N TYR A 908 14.55 -6.60 -22.73
CA TYR A 908 13.44 -6.47 -23.67
C TYR A 908 12.56 -5.27 -23.33
N ARG A 909 12.80 -4.14 -24.02
CA ARG A 909 12.10 -2.87 -23.83
C ARG A 909 11.93 -2.14 -25.16
N LEU A 910 11.09 -1.10 -25.19
CA LEU A 910 10.77 -0.32 -26.40
C LEU A 910 11.98 0.30 -27.12
N ASN A 911 13.10 0.53 -26.43
CA ASN A 911 14.32 1.04 -27.03
C ASN A 911 15.26 -0.05 -27.60
N GLN A 912 14.90 -1.33 -27.46
CA GLN A 912 15.72 -2.44 -27.92
C GLN A 912 15.71 -2.55 -29.44
N VAL A 913 16.88 -2.81 -30.02
CA VAL A 913 17.10 -2.87 -31.47
C VAL A 913 17.53 -4.26 -31.96
N ARG A 914 17.98 -5.16 -31.07
CA ARG A 914 18.36 -6.53 -31.39
C ARG A 914 17.36 -7.53 -30.81
N GLU A 915 17.27 -8.71 -31.41
CA GLU A 915 16.56 -9.87 -30.84
C GLU A 915 17.02 -10.14 -29.40
N CYS A 916 16.08 -10.37 -28.49
CA CYS A 916 16.35 -10.69 -27.09
C CYS A 916 16.27 -12.20 -26.83
N ARG A 917 17.23 -12.74 -26.07
CA ARG A 917 17.28 -14.18 -25.74
C ARG A 917 17.33 -14.37 -24.23
N THR A 918 16.49 -15.26 -23.71
CA THR A 918 16.47 -15.65 -22.30
C THR A 918 16.61 -17.16 -22.16
N PHE A 919 17.62 -17.61 -21.43
CA PHE A 919 17.88 -19.04 -21.18
C PHE A 919 17.66 -19.37 -19.70
N TYR A 920 16.91 -20.43 -19.42
CA TYR A 920 16.71 -20.97 -18.07
C TYR A 920 17.43 -22.31 -17.95
N LEU A 921 18.49 -22.38 -17.14
CA LEU A 921 19.29 -23.59 -16.95
C LEU A 921 18.82 -24.37 -15.73
N LEU A 922 18.29 -25.58 -15.97
CA LEU A 922 17.68 -26.44 -14.96
C LEU A 922 18.51 -27.70 -14.75
N SER A 923 18.78 -28.08 -13.50
CA SER A 923 19.31 -29.40 -13.19
C SER A 923 18.22 -30.46 -13.35
N ASP A 924 18.42 -31.41 -14.25
CA ASP A 924 17.48 -32.51 -14.48
C ASP A 924 17.35 -33.43 -13.25
N ARG A 925 16.20 -34.08 -13.09
CA ARG A 925 15.86 -34.94 -11.93
C ARG A 925 15.88 -34.21 -10.57
N THR A 926 15.66 -32.89 -10.55
CA THR A 926 15.62 -32.07 -9.32
C THR A 926 14.33 -31.25 -9.19
N VAL A 927 14.11 -30.64 -8.02
CA VAL A 927 12.95 -29.77 -7.74
C VAL A 927 12.97 -28.44 -8.50
N GLN A 928 14.08 -28.16 -9.21
CA GLN A 928 14.23 -26.94 -9.99
C GLN A 928 13.11 -26.83 -11.03
N LEU A 929 12.77 -27.92 -11.74
CA LEU A 929 11.70 -27.92 -12.74
C LEU A 929 10.34 -27.54 -12.12
N ASP A 930 9.98 -28.15 -10.99
CA ASP A 930 8.73 -27.87 -10.27
C ASP A 930 8.64 -26.40 -9.84
N ALA A 931 9.78 -25.83 -9.42
CA ALA A 931 9.86 -24.43 -9.03
C ALA A 931 9.60 -23.50 -10.22
N LEU A 932 10.12 -23.81 -11.40
CA LEU A 932 9.90 -23.02 -12.60
C LEU A 932 8.47 -23.14 -13.11
N GLU A 933 7.93 -24.37 -13.18
CA GLU A 933 6.54 -24.63 -13.59
C GLU A 933 5.56 -23.82 -12.75
N MET A 934 5.75 -23.82 -11.44
CA MET A 934 4.92 -23.07 -10.52
C MET A 934 5.00 -21.56 -10.72
N VAL A 935 6.18 -21.03 -11.04
CA VAL A 935 6.34 -19.61 -11.37
C VAL A 935 5.59 -19.30 -12.67
N ALA A 936 5.71 -20.15 -13.69
CA ALA A 936 4.99 -20.01 -14.96
C ALA A 936 3.46 -20.06 -14.79
N SER A 937 2.90 -21.05 -14.06
CA SER A 937 1.45 -21.12 -13.82
C SER A 937 0.91 -19.88 -13.12
N LYS A 938 1.68 -19.30 -12.19
CA LYS A 938 1.29 -18.05 -11.53
C LYS A 938 1.40 -16.85 -12.44
N GLN A 939 2.34 -16.84 -13.37
CA GLN A 939 2.48 -15.78 -14.36
C GLN A 939 1.22 -15.72 -15.22
N VAL A 940 0.71 -16.88 -15.67
CA VAL A 940 -0.58 -16.99 -16.39
C VAL A 940 -1.74 -16.47 -15.53
N ALA A 941 -1.84 -16.91 -14.27
CA ALA A 941 -2.90 -16.44 -13.35
C ALA A 941 -2.85 -14.92 -13.08
N THR A 942 -1.64 -14.36 -12.96
CA THR A 942 -1.45 -12.93 -12.65
C THR A 942 -1.75 -12.07 -13.86
N SER A 943 -1.37 -12.53 -15.06
CA SER A 943 -1.68 -11.86 -16.34
C SER A 943 -3.19 -11.71 -16.54
N ALA A 944 -4.00 -12.67 -16.05
CA ALA A 944 -5.45 -12.58 -16.09
C ALA A 944 -6.04 -11.46 -15.21
N ILE A 945 -5.46 -11.23 -14.03
CA ILE A 945 -5.81 -10.09 -13.17
C ILE A 945 -5.40 -8.76 -13.83
N GLN A 946 -4.38 -8.80 -14.69
CA GLN A 946 -3.84 -7.66 -15.42
C GLN A 946 -4.53 -7.42 -16.77
N GLY A 947 -5.77 -7.89 -16.95
CA GLY A 947 -6.62 -7.53 -18.07
C GLY A 947 -6.56 -8.47 -19.29
N HIS A 948 -5.68 -9.48 -19.29
CA HIS A 948 -5.73 -10.54 -20.30
C HIS A 948 -6.66 -11.67 -19.87
N PHE A 949 -7.95 -11.52 -20.17
CA PHE A 949 -8.92 -12.57 -19.92
C PHE A 949 -8.75 -13.71 -20.94
N SER A 950 -7.88 -14.69 -20.63
CA SER A 950 -7.88 -15.99 -21.31
C SER A 950 -8.64 -17.03 -20.49
N SER A 951 -9.19 -18.06 -21.13
CA SER A 951 -9.82 -19.20 -20.45
C SER A 951 -8.87 -19.85 -19.44
N GLU A 952 -7.60 -20.00 -19.79
CA GLU A 952 -6.52 -20.52 -18.94
C GLU A 952 -6.20 -19.58 -17.77
N GLY A 953 -6.19 -18.27 -18.01
CA GLY A 953 -5.97 -17.25 -17.00
C GLY A 953 -7.08 -17.19 -15.95
N LEU A 954 -8.33 -17.32 -16.38
CA LEU A 954 -9.51 -17.41 -15.50
C LEU A 954 -9.47 -18.68 -14.63
N CYS A 955 -9.10 -19.82 -15.21
CA CYS A 955 -8.94 -21.09 -14.49
C CYS A 955 -7.80 -21.01 -13.45
N ALA A 956 -6.65 -20.47 -13.84
CA ALA A 956 -5.50 -20.33 -12.95
C ALA A 956 -5.75 -19.37 -11.77
N MET A 957 -6.62 -18.36 -11.93
CA MET A 957 -7.08 -17.50 -10.83
C MET A 957 -7.93 -18.24 -9.79
N ALA A 958 -8.67 -19.28 -10.20
CA ALA A 958 -9.54 -20.04 -9.31
C ALA A 958 -8.75 -21.05 -8.44
N GLN A 959 -7.66 -21.63 -8.96
CA GLN A 959 -6.99 -22.77 -8.32
C GLN A 959 -6.13 -22.45 -7.08
N GLY A 960 -5.72 -21.19 -6.87
CA GLY A 960 -5.39 -20.66 -5.54
C GLY A 960 -4.39 -21.44 -4.62
N VAL A 961 -3.43 -22.20 -5.15
CA VAL A 961 -2.55 -23.06 -4.32
C VAL A 961 -1.29 -22.31 -3.81
N ASP A 962 -0.92 -22.51 -2.54
CA ASP A 962 0.28 -21.91 -1.95
C ASP A 962 1.58 -22.50 -2.57
N PRO A 963 2.57 -21.67 -2.92
CA PRO A 963 3.75 -22.11 -3.66
C PRO A 963 4.63 -23.07 -2.85
N ARG A 964 4.77 -22.81 -1.55
CA ARG A 964 5.62 -23.64 -0.69
C ARG A 964 4.98 -25.00 -0.45
N ILE A 965 3.65 -25.04 -0.42
CA ILE A 965 2.87 -26.26 -0.25
C ILE A 965 2.91 -27.08 -1.54
N LYS A 966 2.67 -26.47 -2.71
CA LYS A 966 2.75 -27.18 -4.00
C LYS A 966 4.16 -27.69 -4.29
N LEU A 967 5.22 -26.97 -3.90
CA LEU A 967 6.61 -27.43 -4.00
C LEU A 967 6.87 -28.60 -3.05
N ALA A 968 6.34 -28.55 -1.83
CA ALA A 968 6.43 -29.68 -0.89
C ALA A 968 5.62 -30.90 -1.35
N GLN A 969 4.51 -30.71 -2.06
CA GLN A 969 3.71 -31.78 -2.68
C GLN A 969 4.43 -32.38 -3.89
N ALA A 970 4.97 -31.55 -4.79
CA ALA A 970 5.75 -32.00 -5.94
C ALA A 970 7.02 -32.77 -5.52
N VAL A 971 7.61 -32.41 -4.37
CA VAL A 971 8.68 -33.19 -3.74
C VAL A 971 8.27 -34.64 -3.39
N SER A 972 6.98 -34.93 -3.31
CA SER A 972 6.40 -36.23 -2.94
C SER A 972 5.93 -37.06 -4.14
N GLU A 973 5.69 -36.45 -5.31
CA GLU A 973 5.19 -37.13 -6.52
C GLU A 973 6.23 -37.04 -7.65
N LYS A 974 6.55 -38.15 -8.31
CA LYS A 974 7.48 -38.18 -9.46
C LYS A 974 6.68 -38.44 -10.73
N SER A 975 6.61 -37.52 -11.70
CA SER A 975 6.13 -37.87 -13.05
C SER A 975 6.92 -37.22 -14.20
N PRO A 976 7.34 -37.99 -15.23
CA PRO A 976 8.02 -37.49 -16.43
C PRO A 976 7.17 -36.61 -17.37
N GLU A 977 5.84 -36.63 -17.24
CA GLU A 977 4.90 -35.87 -18.09
C GLU A 977 5.06 -34.34 -17.95
N GLN A 978 5.68 -33.89 -16.85
CA GLN A 978 5.84 -32.47 -16.49
C GLN A 978 6.82 -31.70 -17.37
N VAL A 979 7.87 -32.34 -17.90
CA VAL A 979 8.89 -31.68 -18.74
C VAL A 979 8.28 -31.18 -20.06
N MET A 980 7.34 -31.94 -20.64
CA MET A 980 6.64 -31.51 -21.85
C MET A 980 5.66 -30.38 -21.58
N GLY A 981 4.99 -30.37 -20.42
CA GLY A 981 4.06 -29.32 -20.02
C GLY A 981 4.72 -27.95 -19.82
N VAL A 982 5.92 -27.89 -19.24
CA VAL A 982 6.64 -26.62 -19.06
C VAL A 982 7.11 -26.06 -20.40
N LYS A 983 7.66 -26.91 -21.28
CA LYS A 983 8.09 -26.47 -22.61
C LYS A 983 6.91 -25.95 -23.43
N SER A 984 5.79 -26.66 -23.45
CA SER A 984 4.58 -26.20 -24.15
C SER A 984 4.04 -24.88 -23.61
N MET A 985 4.09 -24.65 -22.29
CA MET A 985 3.71 -23.34 -21.70
C MET A 985 4.61 -22.19 -22.19
N PHE A 986 5.93 -22.41 -22.27
CA PHE A 986 6.85 -21.40 -22.79
C PHE A 986 6.73 -21.22 -24.31
N ASP A 987 6.38 -22.28 -25.05
CA ASP A 987 6.10 -22.18 -26.49
C ASP A 987 4.84 -21.33 -26.76
N VAL A 988 3.79 -21.46 -25.94
CA VAL A 988 2.61 -20.57 -25.99
C VAL A 988 2.99 -19.12 -25.67
N LEU A 989 3.83 -18.88 -24.64
CA LEU A 989 4.33 -17.55 -24.33
C LEU A 989 5.19 -16.97 -25.46
N ASN A 990 5.99 -17.80 -26.14
CA ASN A 990 6.78 -17.39 -27.30
C ASN A 990 5.87 -17.03 -28.49
N GLN A 991 4.76 -17.75 -28.71
CA GLN A 991 3.77 -17.40 -29.74
C GLN A 991 3.11 -16.04 -29.46
N TRP A 992 2.86 -15.68 -28.21
CA TRP A 992 2.33 -14.36 -27.84
C TRP A 992 3.28 -13.20 -28.17
N HIS A 993 4.58 -13.50 -28.30
CA HIS A 993 5.62 -12.51 -28.59
C HIS A 993 6.13 -12.56 -30.03
N ALA A 994 5.68 -13.53 -30.82
CA ALA A 994 6.04 -13.67 -32.23
C ALA A 994 5.27 -12.65 -33.10
N GLY A 995 5.67 -11.38 -33.01
CA GLY A 995 5.33 -10.42 -34.05
C GLY A 995 6.07 -10.76 -35.35
N ASN A 996 5.49 -10.44 -36.51
CA ASN A 996 6.09 -10.70 -37.84
C ASN A 996 7.41 -9.93 -38.11
N GLY A 997 7.97 -9.23 -37.13
CA GLY A 997 9.21 -8.46 -37.23
C GLY A 997 9.10 -7.16 -38.05
N GLU A 998 7.99 -6.94 -38.76
CA GLU A 998 7.72 -5.71 -39.50
C GLU A 998 7.13 -4.63 -38.58
N LYS A 999 7.82 -3.49 -38.48
CA LYS A 999 7.37 -2.35 -37.67
C LYS A 999 6.18 -1.67 -38.34
N ALA A 1000 5.05 -1.60 -37.64
CA ALA A 1000 3.88 -0.88 -38.11
C ALA A 1000 4.18 0.63 -38.25
N GLU A 1001 3.82 1.24 -39.37
CA GLU A 1001 3.83 2.70 -39.52
C GLU A 1001 2.62 3.32 -38.82
N TYR A 1002 2.82 4.45 -38.13
CA TYR A 1002 1.76 5.17 -37.45
C TYR A 1002 1.97 6.68 -37.53
N LYS A 1003 0.87 7.44 -37.36
CA LYS A 1003 0.92 8.91 -37.35
C LYS A 1003 1.67 9.38 -36.11
N LYS A 1004 2.85 9.96 -36.30
CA LYS A 1004 3.72 10.43 -35.22
C LYS A 1004 3.16 11.68 -34.54
N MET A 1005 3.09 11.65 -33.21
CA MET A 1005 2.82 12.81 -32.35
C MET A 1005 3.88 13.90 -32.58
N LEU A 1006 3.48 15.18 -32.67
CA LEU A 1006 4.43 16.28 -32.86
C LEU A 1006 5.29 16.50 -31.62
N THR A 1007 6.58 16.74 -31.82
CA THR A 1007 7.49 17.22 -30.77
C THR A 1007 7.29 18.72 -30.52
N PHE A 1008 7.82 19.25 -29.42
CA PHE A 1008 7.80 20.67 -29.09
C PHE A 1008 8.35 21.50 -30.27
N ARG A 1009 9.52 21.12 -30.79
CA ARG A 1009 10.16 21.81 -31.93
C ARG A 1009 9.29 21.80 -33.17
N GLU A 1010 8.65 20.67 -33.49
CA GLU A 1010 7.78 20.56 -34.65
C GLU A 1010 6.46 21.33 -34.48
N LEU A 1011 5.95 21.43 -33.25
CA LEU A 1011 4.71 22.15 -32.94
C LEU A 1011 4.93 23.67 -32.91
N THR A 1012 5.99 24.13 -32.27
CA THR A 1012 6.26 25.57 -32.05
C THR A 1012 7.12 26.19 -33.15
N GLY A 1013 8.05 25.42 -33.72
CA GLY A 1013 9.10 25.90 -34.61
C GLY A 1013 10.34 26.43 -33.89
N GLU A 1014 10.40 26.34 -32.56
CA GLU A 1014 11.50 26.87 -31.74
C GLU A 1014 12.35 25.74 -31.14
N GLU A 1015 13.67 25.96 -31.02
CA GLU A 1015 14.55 25.12 -30.21
C GLU A 1015 14.50 25.56 -28.75
N TYR A 1016 14.18 24.63 -27.86
CA TYR A 1016 14.21 24.87 -26.43
C TYR A 1016 15.62 24.67 -25.89
N ILE A 1017 16.27 25.74 -25.43
CA ILE A 1017 17.55 25.67 -24.72
C ILE A 1017 17.25 25.65 -23.22
N PRO A 1018 17.57 24.56 -22.49
CA PRO A 1018 17.38 24.50 -21.05
C PRO A 1018 18.22 25.57 -20.35
N ASP A 1019 17.60 26.36 -19.48
CA ASP A 1019 18.30 27.33 -18.66
C ASP A 1019 19.17 26.58 -17.62
N GLU A 1020 20.50 26.62 -17.76
CA GLU A 1020 21.45 25.85 -16.92
C GLU A 1020 21.30 26.14 -15.41
N ASN A 1021 20.71 27.29 -15.05
CA ASN A 1021 20.47 27.71 -13.68
C ASN A 1021 19.11 27.28 -13.10
N SER A 1022 18.24 26.62 -13.87
CA SER A 1022 16.87 26.28 -13.45
C SER A 1022 16.76 25.22 -12.33
N GLY A 1023 17.89 24.64 -11.90
CA GLY A 1023 17.99 23.69 -10.78
C GLY A 1023 18.71 24.20 -9.53
N ARG A 1024 19.39 25.36 -9.57
CA ARG A 1024 20.07 25.94 -8.40
C ARG A 1024 19.13 26.91 -7.69
N ILE A 1025 18.81 26.62 -6.43
CA ILE A 1025 18.27 27.64 -5.53
C ILE A 1025 19.40 28.67 -5.40
N PRO A 1026 19.19 29.98 -5.66
CA PRO A 1026 20.24 30.97 -5.46
C PRO A 1026 20.74 30.83 -4.02
N MET A 1027 22.02 30.50 -3.87
CA MET A 1027 22.71 30.70 -2.61
C MET A 1027 22.71 32.20 -2.41
N ALA A 1028 21.91 32.70 -1.46
CA ALA A 1028 22.17 34.01 -0.92
C ALA A 1028 23.51 33.88 -0.19
N GLU A 1029 24.58 34.35 -0.84
CA GLU A 1029 25.82 34.72 -0.17
C GLU A 1029 25.49 35.79 0.87
N GLY A 1030 26.08 35.66 2.06
CA GLY A 1030 25.84 36.53 3.19
C GLY A 1030 25.41 35.74 4.43
N GLY A 1031 26.36 35.48 5.32
CA GLY A 1031 26.15 34.83 6.60
C GLY A 1031 25.06 35.52 7.42
N ALA A 1032 23.95 34.81 7.63
CA ALA A 1032 22.89 35.27 8.53
C ALA A 1032 23.16 34.73 9.94
N ASP A 1033 23.51 35.65 10.83
CA ASP A 1033 23.70 35.44 12.26
C ASP A 1033 22.49 34.73 12.90
N LEU A 1034 22.75 33.51 13.38
CA LEU A 1034 21.75 32.54 13.84
C LEU A 1034 20.99 33.01 15.09
N PHE A 1035 21.52 34.00 15.81
CA PHE A 1035 20.96 34.47 17.08
C PHE A 1035 19.88 35.56 16.94
N LYS A 1036 19.86 36.31 15.83
CA LYS A 1036 18.79 37.31 15.57
C LYS A 1036 17.45 36.66 15.19
N TYR A 1037 17.46 35.39 14.77
CA TYR A 1037 16.26 34.65 14.34
C TYR A 1037 15.41 34.09 15.51
N PHE A 1038 15.90 34.15 16.76
CA PHE A 1038 15.21 33.62 17.95
C PHE A 1038 14.74 34.66 18.98
N GLY A 1039 14.87 35.96 18.69
CA GLY A 1039 14.14 37.01 19.43
C GLY A 1039 14.61 37.27 20.88
N PHE A 1040 15.90 37.12 21.18
CA PHE A 1040 16.48 37.58 22.44
C PHE A 1040 17.38 38.79 22.16
N GLY A 1041 16.91 39.98 22.53
CA GLY A 1041 17.72 41.20 22.49
C GLY A 1041 18.01 41.66 23.91
N VAL A 1042 19.29 41.86 24.23
CA VAL A 1042 19.73 42.86 25.20
C VAL A 1042 21.01 43.53 24.66
N SER A 1043 21.07 44.81 24.93
CA SER A 1043 21.93 45.90 24.45
C SER A 1043 23.43 45.81 24.74
N GLY A 1044 24.21 46.31 23.77
CA GLY A 1044 25.25 47.34 24.00
C GLY A 1044 26.72 46.89 24.09
N GLY A 1045 27.58 47.67 23.41
CA GLY A 1045 29.05 47.76 23.56
C GLY A 1045 29.81 47.02 22.47
N GLU A 1046 30.40 47.70 21.47
CA GLU A 1046 31.79 48.23 21.45
C GLU A 1046 32.83 47.08 21.52
N SER A 1047 33.90 46.99 20.73
CA SER A 1047 34.54 47.76 19.66
C SER A 1047 35.75 46.88 19.21
N VAL A 1048 36.60 47.39 18.29
CA VAL A 1048 37.93 46.86 17.87
C VAL A 1048 37.84 45.82 16.74
N ALA A 1049 37.99 46.23 15.47
CA ALA A 1049 39.19 46.63 14.72
C ALA A 1049 40.05 45.44 14.26
N ASP A 1050 40.13 45.35 12.93
CA ASP A 1050 41.23 44.92 12.06
C ASP A 1050 42.01 43.64 12.39
N ALA A 1051 41.91 42.66 11.50
CA ALA A 1051 43.04 42.25 10.66
C ALA A 1051 42.62 41.12 9.70
N GLU A 1052 43.25 41.18 8.54
CA GLU A 1052 43.16 40.32 7.36
C GLU A 1052 43.42 38.83 7.64
N GLU A 1053 42.93 37.96 6.76
CA GLU A 1053 43.72 36.92 6.07
C GLU A 1053 42.81 36.13 5.13
N GLU A 1054 43.07 36.24 3.82
CA GLU A 1054 42.62 35.27 2.82
C GLU A 1054 43.41 33.95 2.96
N GLU A 1055 42.66 32.87 2.77
CA GLU A 1055 42.99 31.50 2.34
C GLU A 1055 44.39 30.92 2.59
N GLN A 1056 44.42 29.75 3.25
CA GLN A 1056 45.23 28.65 2.74
C GLN A 1056 44.65 27.25 2.99
N ASP A 1057 44.69 26.49 1.90
CA ASP A 1057 44.41 25.09 1.69
C ASP A 1057 45.10 24.14 2.69
N ALA A 1058 44.42 23.02 2.98
CA ALA A 1058 45.04 21.81 3.49
C ALA A 1058 44.99 20.73 2.41
N GLY A 1059 45.86 20.86 1.41
CA GLY A 1059 46.27 19.79 0.52
C GLY A 1059 47.31 18.89 1.19
N CYS A 1060 47.25 17.60 0.85
CA CYS A 1060 48.13 16.52 1.32
C CYS A 1060 49.63 16.83 1.35
N LEU A 1061 50.30 16.27 2.35
CA LEU A 1061 51.73 16.00 2.39
C LEU A 1061 52.20 15.23 1.15
N GLU A 1062 53.19 15.75 0.44
CA GLU A 1062 54.29 14.97 -0.15
C GLU A 1062 55.56 15.85 -0.31
N VAL A 1063 56.70 15.18 -0.38
CA VAL A 1063 58.06 15.58 0.07
C VAL A 1063 58.87 16.47 -0.92
N ASN A 1064 59.55 17.50 -0.38
CA ASN A 1064 60.80 18.24 -0.77
C ASN A 1064 61.03 18.83 -2.19
N ALA A 1065 61.36 20.14 -2.28
CA ALA A 1065 62.74 20.70 -2.46
C ALA A 1065 62.80 22.13 -3.12
N ALA A 1066 63.54 23.05 -2.47
CA ALA A 1066 64.43 24.16 -2.95
C ALA A 1066 63.99 25.33 -3.88
N ASP A 1067 64.22 26.54 -3.34
CA ASP A 1067 64.83 27.83 -3.82
C ASP A 1067 64.29 28.73 -4.96
N GLU A 1068 64.17 30.03 -4.58
CA GLU A 1068 64.52 31.32 -5.25
C GLU A 1068 63.87 31.70 -6.61
N THR A 1069 63.46 32.93 -6.99
CA THR A 1069 63.09 34.27 -6.47
C THR A 1069 62.63 35.10 -7.71
N ASP A 1070 61.94 36.23 -7.47
CA ASP A 1070 61.87 37.48 -8.29
C ASP A 1070 60.77 37.74 -9.38
N GLU A 1071 59.90 38.71 -9.01
CA GLU A 1071 59.67 40.05 -9.62
C GLU A 1071 58.61 40.37 -10.74
N ILE A 1072 57.60 41.19 -10.33
CA ILE A 1072 57.08 42.53 -10.81
C ILE A 1072 56.30 42.71 -12.16
N LEU A 1073 55.15 43.45 -12.07
CA LEU A 1073 54.63 44.62 -12.87
C LEU A 1073 53.10 44.51 -13.16
N GLU A 1074 52.23 45.38 -12.60
CA GLU A 1074 51.73 46.72 -13.09
C GLU A 1074 50.87 46.62 -14.39
N GLU A 1075 49.67 47.22 -14.58
CA GLU A 1075 49.21 48.62 -14.41
C GLU A 1075 47.66 48.80 -14.71
N GLU A 1076 47.03 49.82 -14.07
CA GLU A 1076 45.97 50.79 -14.50
C GLU A 1076 44.53 50.41 -14.97
N LYS A 1077 43.45 50.83 -14.27
CA LYS A 1077 42.63 52.11 -14.23
C LYS A 1077 41.69 52.30 -15.45
N GLU A 1078 40.41 52.75 -15.36
CA GLU A 1078 39.92 54.02 -14.78
C GLU A 1078 38.35 54.14 -14.76
N SER A 1079 37.82 55.02 -13.88
CA SER A 1079 36.48 55.71 -13.82
C SER A 1079 35.24 54.91 -13.33
N SER A 1080 34.36 55.36 -12.43
CA SER A 1080 34.09 56.61 -11.66
C SER A 1080 33.17 56.21 -10.45
N GLU A 1081 33.55 56.38 -9.17
CA GLU A 1081 33.31 57.53 -8.27
C GLU A 1081 31.90 58.18 -8.32
N ASP A 1082 31.26 58.64 -7.25
CA ASP A 1082 31.34 58.38 -5.79
C ASP A 1082 30.26 59.26 -5.12
N SER A 1083 30.01 59.00 -3.83
CA SER A 1083 29.61 59.95 -2.76
C SER A 1083 28.45 59.49 -1.87
N LEU A 1084 28.86 59.10 -0.66
CA LEU A 1084 28.08 59.04 0.57
C LEU A 1084 27.79 60.45 1.12
N PHE A 1085 26.56 60.61 1.64
CA PHE A 1085 26.13 61.46 2.77
C PHE A 1085 26.47 62.97 2.82
N GLY A 1086 25.42 63.79 2.83
CA GLY A 1086 25.30 65.04 3.60
C GLY A 1086 23.87 65.13 4.16
N LEU A 1087 23.62 65.24 5.47
CA LEU A 1087 23.88 66.33 6.44
C LEU A 1087 22.74 67.38 6.52
N PHE A 1088 22.24 67.56 7.75
CA PHE A 1088 21.49 68.69 8.34
C PHE A 1088 19.97 68.88 8.08
N GLY A 1089 19.23 69.04 9.20
CA GLY A 1089 18.33 70.19 9.38
C GLY A 1089 16.81 69.97 9.41
N GLY A 1090 16.22 70.14 10.61
CA GLY A 1090 15.23 71.19 10.88
C GLY A 1090 13.78 71.11 10.36
N GLN A 1091 12.85 71.10 11.33
CA GLN A 1091 11.59 71.87 11.44
C GLN A 1091 10.53 71.79 10.31
N GLU A 1092 9.35 71.30 10.65
CA GLU A 1092 8.07 72.06 10.80
C GLU A 1092 7.15 71.60 9.64
N GLU A 1093 5.87 71.29 9.80
CA GLU A 1093 4.82 71.96 10.57
C GLU A 1093 3.55 71.07 10.60
N ILE A 1094 2.67 71.37 11.57
CA ILE A 1094 1.19 71.26 11.52
C ILE A 1094 0.60 69.83 11.63
N THR A 1095 0.29 69.37 12.86
CA THR A 1095 -1.03 69.48 13.53
C THR A 1095 -2.18 68.99 12.63
N GLY A 1096 -2.82 67.84 12.89
CA GLY A 1096 -3.45 67.46 14.14
C GLY A 1096 -4.86 68.04 14.17
N LEU A 1097 -5.89 67.20 14.19
CA LEU A 1097 -7.11 67.48 14.96
C LEU A 1097 -8.04 66.26 14.96
N PHE A 1098 -8.19 65.65 16.15
CA PHE A 1098 -9.44 65.16 16.76
C PHE A 1098 -10.40 64.30 15.88
N ARG A 1099 -10.88 63.13 16.30
CA ARG A 1099 -11.65 62.92 17.54
C ARG A 1099 -12.08 61.45 17.68
N LYS A 1100 -12.23 61.05 18.94
CA LYS A 1100 -12.88 59.81 19.43
C LYS A 1100 -14.28 59.59 18.86
N GLY A 1101 -14.67 58.32 18.78
CA GLY A 1101 -16.07 57.88 18.71
C GLY A 1101 -16.22 56.41 19.10
N ASN A 1102 -16.63 56.17 20.35
CA ASN A 1102 -16.89 54.87 20.98
C ASN A 1102 -18.31 54.39 20.63
N THR A 1103 -18.55 53.09 20.40
CA THR A 1103 -19.83 52.42 20.76
C THR A 1103 -19.73 50.89 20.75
N ASP A 1104 -20.14 50.29 21.86
CA ASP A 1104 -20.40 48.86 22.07
C ASP A 1104 -21.58 48.33 21.25
N ARG A 1105 -21.53 47.07 20.78
CA ARG A 1105 -22.55 46.02 21.06
C ARG A 1105 -22.31 44.66 20.34
N LYS A 1106 -22.30 43.62 21.19
CA LYS A 1106 -22.92 42.27 21.10
C LYS A 1106 -22.47 41.20 20.07
N LYS A 1107 -22.19 40.03 20.66
CA LYS A 1107 -22.10 38.64 20.14
C LYS A 1107 -23.25 38.19 19.21
N ARG A 1108 -22.93 37.37 18.19
CA ARG A 1108 -23.41 35.97 17.98
C ARG A 1108 -22.72 35.27 16.78
N PRO A 1109 -22.61 33.93 16.78
CA PRO A 1109 -22.03 33.12 15.70
C PRO A 1109 -23.09 32.45 14.79
N SER A 1110 -22.74 32.20 13.54
CA SER A 1110 -23.46 31.32 12.57
C SER A 1110 -22.52 31.06 11.39
N GLY A 1111 -22.44 29.93 10.71
CA GLY A 1111 -23.19 28.68 10.71
C GLY A 1111 -22.65 27.86 9.53
N MET A 1112 -22.65 26.53 9.68
CA MET A 1112 -22.43 25.57 8.60
C MET A 1112 -23.50 25.75 7.50
N LYS A 1113 -23.10 25.57 6.23
CA LYS A 1113 -24.03 25.25 5.14
C LYS A 1113 -23.63 23.92 4.48
N ALA A 1114 -24.63 23.04 4.40
CA ALA A 1114 -24.72 21.79 3.64
C ALA A 1114 -24.53 22.05 2.12
N LEU A 1115 -23.94 21.18 1.30
CA LEU A 1115 -24.33 19.80 0.89
C LEU A 1115 -25.71 19.72 0.19
N PHE A 1116 -25.61 19.55 -1.15
CA PHE A 1116 -26.55 19.05 -2.17
C PHE A 1116 -27.71 19.91 -2.70
N SER A 1117 -27.61 20.19 -4.01
CA SER A 1117 -28.60 20.12 -5.12
C SER A 1117 -27.80 20.55 -6.37
N VAL A 1118 -27.79 19.91 -7.54
CA VAL A 1118 -28.73 19.05 -8.28
C VAL A 1118 -27.93 17.90 -8.90
#